data_AF-A0A9X7NKF2-F1
#
_entry.id   AF-A0A9X7NKF2-F1
#
_cell.length_a   1.000
_cell.length_b   1.000
_cell.length_c   1.000
_cell.angle_alpha   90.00
_cell.angle_beta   90.00
_cell.angle_gamma   90.00
#
_symmetry.space_group_name_H-M   'P 1'
#
loop_
_entity.id
_entity.type
_entity.pdbx_description
1 polymer ?
#
loop_
_entity_poly.entity_id
_entity_poly.type
_entity_poly.pdbx_seq_one_letter_code
_entity_poly.pdbx_strand_id
1 'polypeptide(L)'
;MSAFVPGSTPANHQTMRLAARFAFRELRGGLKGFYIFIACIALGVAAIAGVTSVSRALTEGISREGQSILGGDLDFSLIHRQADADQLAYLNGLGDLSRVATTRAMARRPETGDQALVELKAVDGPYPLYGTFELASGEALETALARKDGTWGAVVDPSLLARLGANVGDTLSLGRATIRIADTIANEPDKLAGGMEFGPRLLISDAALPETGLIQPGSLVRWHYRVRMAPAPNLEAMEGIVEEAKSAQPDAGWRIRSRANASPGLQRSIDRFAQFLTLVGLTALVVGGVGVANAIRAYLETKREVIASFKCLGSTGGFVFKIYLVQMLVLALLGIVVGLVLGALIPFAADAALAPVLPVKLAASIYPTELALGLVYGLLTALAFAIWPLGRAHDIPPTALFRDIVTGGAKLPRKRYLFATAATVLALAAIAILLAHDQRMAGTYIAASAGAFVLLVLVARGIMAIARRLPSVRSTELRLAIANIHRPGALTPSVVLSLGLGLSLLVALALIDGNLRRELTATIADKAPSFFFIDIQSHERDAFEALLNAEASDANLQSVPMLRGRIVSLNGIAADKFVPAQEGSGWVLRGDRGITYDVSLPKNSKLEEGSWWPEDYTGIPLVSFDEEAATDLGLKIGDRITVNVLGREITAEIANTRTVEWQSLAINFVMVFSPNTFAGAPHAHLMTLGWDDDVPEETELALLKTVSNAFPTVTAIRVKDAISQVNDLVAQLAWAIRGASSITLIASVLVLAGALAAGHRSRIYDAVILKTIGATRARLIFAYALEYAILGLATAVFALLAGGVAAWYVITQIMDGSFVMMPVTAAGAALIALVLTVGFGLIGTWRVLGEKPAPVLRNL
;
A
#
# COMPACT_ATOMS: atom_id res chain seq x y z
N MET A 1 32.26 47.51 -61.45
CA MET A 1 31.76 48.77 -60.86
C MET A 1 30.28 48.58 -60.58
N SER A 2 29.71 48.68 -59.39
CA SER A 2 30.19 49.14 -58.08
C SER A 2 29.20 48.64 -57.02
N ALA A 3 29.74 48.05 -55.95
CA ALA A 3 29.24 48.10 -54.57
C ALA A 3 27.81 47.59 -54.27
N PHE A 4 27.65 46.27 -54.14
CA PHE A 4 26.86 45.73 -53.03
C PHE A 4 27.83 45.51 -51.87
N VAL A 5 27.94 46.53 -51.02
CA VAL A 5 28.59 46.39 -49.71
C VAL A 5 27.66 45.50 -48.88
N PRO A 6 28.10 44.31 -48.40
CA PRO A 6 27.37 43.60 -47.37
C PRO A 6 27.60 44.38 -46.08
N GLY A 7 26.67 45.27 -45.76
CA GLY A 7 26.60 45.91 -44.45
C GLY A 7 26.35 44.84 -43.39
N SER A 8 27.42 44.44 -42.72
CA SER A 8 27.39 43.66 -41.49
C SER A 8 26.80 44.50 -40.36
N THR A 9 25.51 44.32 -40.09
CA THR A 9 24.92 44.48 -38.76
C THR A 9 23.92 43.35 -38.53
N PRO A 10 24.21 42.37 -37.64
CA PRO A 10 23.21 41.41 -37.24
C PRO A 10 22.25 42.16 -36.32
N ALA A 11 21.13 42.64 -36.85
CA ALA A 11 20.06 43.20 -36.05
C ALA A 11 19.42 42.06 -35.23
N ASN A 12 20.05 41.75 -34.10
CA ASN A 12 19.69 40.71 -33.15
C ASN A 12 18.45 41.15 -32.33
N HIS A 13 17.37 41.54 -33.01
CA HIS A 13 16.13 42.01 -32.39
C HIS A 13 15.17 40.89 -31.99
N GLN A 14 15.55 39.62 -32.14
CA GLN A 14 14.73 38.47 -31.72
C GLN A 14 15.03 38.07 -30.26
N THR A 15 14.84 39.04 -29.36
CA THR A 15 15.08 38.89 -27.91
C THR A 15 13.98 38.08 -27.21
N MET A 16 14.29 37.50 -26.05
CA MET A 16 13.30 36.79 -25.22
C MET A 16 12.14 37.70 -24.79
N ARG A 17 12.43 39.00 -24.55
CA ARG A 17 11.40 40.01 -24.23
C ARG A 17 10.42 40.21 -25.39
N LEU A 18 10.92 40.22 -26.63
CA LEU A 18 10.05 40.33 -27.81
C LEU A 18 9.20 39.05 -27.98
N ALA A 19 9.80 37.88 -27.82
CA ALA A 19 9.08 36.61 -27.86
C ALA A 19 7.94 36.55 -26.82
N ALA A 20 8.21 37.00 -25.58
CA ALA A 20 7.19 37.11 -24.54
C ALA A 20 6.07 38.08 -24.91
N ARG A 21 6.38 39.26 -25.48
CA ARG A 21 5.35 40.20 -25.95
C ARG A 21 4.44 39.60 -27.01
N PHE A 22 5.00 38.86 -27.99
CA PHE A 22 4.20 38.14 -28.99
C PHE A 22 3.34 37.06 -28.34
N ALA A 23 3.90 36.26 -27.43
CA ALA A 23 3.17 35.23 -26.70
C ALA A 23 1.97 35.79 -25.91
N PHE A 24 2.18 36.87 -25.13
CA PHE A 24 1.09 37.50 -24.37
C PHE A 24 0.04 38.15 -25.28
N ARG A 25 0.44 38.72 -26.42
CA ARG A 25 -0.51 39.29 -27.38
C ARG A 25 -1.36 38.21 -28.04
N GLU A 26 -0.78 37.06 -28.34
CA GLU A 26 -1.50 35.92 -28.90
C GLU A 26 -2.46 35.28 -27.87
N LEU A 27 -2.07 35.22 -26.60
CA LEU A 27 -2.93 34.75 -25.49
C LEU A 27 -4.19 35.62 -25.29
N ARG A 28 -4.16 36.92 -25.66
CA ARG A 28 -5.34 37.80 -25.63
C ARG A 28 -6.43 37.39 -26.64
N GLY A 29 -6.09 36.58 -27.64
CA GLY A 29 -7.05 35.97 -28.57
C GLY A 29 -7.96 34.92 -27.93
N GLY A 30 -7.72 34.56 -26.66
CA GLY A 30 -8.56 33.68 -25.84
C GLY A 30 -7.89 32.36 -25.47
N LEU A 31 -8.40 31.71 -24.42
CA LEU A 31 -7.94 30.39 -23.93
C LEU A 31 -8.63 29.21 -24.63
N LYS A 32 -9.45 29.48 -25.65
CA LYS A 32 -10.17 28.45 -26.43
C LYS A 32 -9.15 27.51 -27.09
N GLY A 33 -9.04 26.29 -26.57
CA GLY A 33 -8.09 25.27 -27.00
C GLY A 33 -7.06 24.84 -25.93
N PHE A 34 -6.91 25.60 -24.84
CA PHE A 34 -5.95 25.31 -23.77
C PHE A 34 -6.55 24.65 -22.54
N TYR A 35 -7.88 24.54 -22.43
CA TYR A 35 -8.56 23.96 -21.27
C TYR A 35 -8.08 22.53 -20.97
N ILE A 36 -7.89 21.70 -22.00
CA ILE A 36 -7.39 20.32 -21.82
C ILE A 36 -5.96 20.34 -21.29
N PHE A 37 -5.10 21.22 -21.81
CA PHE A 37 -3.71 21.36 -21.35
C PHE A 37 -3.64 21.82 -19.88
N ILE A 38 -4.39 22.86 -19.52
CA ILE A 38 -4.44 23.38 -18.14
C ILE A 38 -5.02 22.32 -17.21
N ALA A 39 -6.10 21.64 -17.60
CA ALA A 39 -6.72 20.57 -16.80
C ALA A 39 -5.77 19.38 -16.60
N CYS A 40 -5.03 18.94 -17.62
CA CYS A 40 -4.06 17.85 -17.48
C CYS A 40 -2.92 18.21 -16.53
N ILE A 41 -2.35 19.42 -16.64
CA ILE A 41 -1.30 19.88 -15.71
C ILE A 41 -1.86 20.05 -14.30
N ALA A 42 -3.00 20.71 -14.14
CA ALA A 42 -3.61 20.95 -12.84
C ALA A 42 -3.94 19.64 -12.12
N LEU A 43 -4.54 18.68 -12.83
CA LEU A 43 -4.86 17.37 -12.26
C LEU A 43 -3.61 16.55 -11.94
N GLY A 44 -2.60 16.53 -12.81
CA GLY A 44 -1.35 15.81 -12.54
C GLY A 44 -0.59 16.36 -11.33
N VAL A 45 -0.52 17.69 -11.20
CA VAL A 45 0.11 18.35 -10.05
C VAL A 45 -0.72 18.17 -8.78
N ALA A 46 -2.04 18.32 -8.85
CA ALA A 46 -2.94 18.08 -7.72
C ALA A 46 -2.86 16.64 -7.23
N ALA A 47 -2.80 15.67 -8.15
CA ALA A 47 -2.67 14.26 -7.83
C ALA A 47 -1.38 14.00 -7.08
N ILE A 48 -0.20 14.37 -7.61
CA ILE A 48 1.07 14.14 -6.90
C ILE A 48 1.08 14.88 -5.56
N ALA A 49 0.85 16.19 -5.57
CA ALA A 49 1.00 17.00 -4.36
C ALA A 49 -0.02 16.61 -3.29
N GLY A 50 -1.25 16.29 -3.68
CA GLY A 50 -2.29 15.82 -2.78
C GLY A 50 -2.00 14.43 -2.23
N VAL A 51 -1.56 13.50 -3.07
CA VAL A 51 -1.20 12.13 -2.67
C VAL A 51 -0.02 12.14 -1.70
N THR A 52 1.08 12.84 -2.00
CA THR A 52 2.23 12.89 -1.09
C THR A 52 1.91 13.65 0.19
N SER A 53 1.10 14.71 0.12
CA SER A 53 0.61 15.42 1.31
C SER A 53 -0.30 14.53 2.18
N VAL A 54 -1.19 13.71 1.60
CA VAL A 54 -2.02 12.77 2.35
C VAL A 54 -1.18 11.66 2.96
N SER A 55 -0.24 11.10 2.20
CA SER A 55 0.70 10.10 2.72
C SER A 55 1.46 10.64 3.93
N ARG A 56 1.90 11.90 3.87
CA ARG A 56 2.59 12.57 4.97
C ARG A 56 1.67 12.88 6.15
N ALA A 57 0.46 13.40 5.89
CA ALA A 57 -0.56 13.65 6.91
C ALA A 57 -0.95 12.37 7.66
N LEU A 58 -1.03 11.26 6.94
CA LEU A 58 -1.31 9.94 7.50
C LEU A 58 -0.13 9.47 8.35
N THR A 59 1.09 9.47 7.82
CA THR A 59 2.29 9.04 8.54
C THR A 59 2.54 9.87 9.80
N GLU A 60 2.37 11.20 9.73
CA GLU A 60 2.51 12.09 10.89
C GLU A 60 1.35 11.95 11.89
N GLY A 61 0.12 11.76 11.40
CA GLY A 61 -1.06 11.49 12.25
C GLY A 61 -0.90 10.19 13.03
N ILE A 62 -0.43 9.13 12.35
CA ILE A 62 -0.14 7.84 12.98
C ILE A 62 1.08 7.92 13.87
N SER A 63 2.13 8.66 13.53
CA SER A 63 3.29 8.83 14.42
C SER A 63 2.86 9.51 15.74
N ARG A 64 1.91 10.45 15.65
CA ARG A 64 1.33 11.15 16.82
C ARG A 64 0.45 10.21 17.65
N GLU A 65 -0.46 9.48 17.03
CA GLU A 65 -1.26 8.46 17.73
C GLU A 65 -0.41 7.27 18.19
N GLY A 66 0.72 7.04 17.52
CA GLY A 66 1.71 6.04 17.89
C GLY A 66 2.31 6.34 19.25
N GLN A 67 2.34 7.61 19.70
CA GLN A 67 2.77 7.96 21.05
C GLN A 67 1.77 7.50 22.11
N SER A 68 0.46 7.69 21.88
CA SER A 68 -0.59 7.19 22.78
C SER A 68 -0.67 5.67 22.75
N ILE A 69 -0.66 5.07 21.55
CA ILE A 69 -0.69 3.62 21.35
C ILE A 69 0.52 2.95 21.99
N LEU A 70 1.73 3.47 21.79
CA LEU A 70 2.95 2.89 22.38
C LEU A 70 3.08 3.24 23.86
N GLY A 71 2.49 4.36 24.30
CA GLY A 71 2.70 4.95 25.63
C GLY A 71 4.06 5.62 25.80
N GLY A 72 4.73 6.00 24.70
CA GLY A 72 6.11 6.51 24.65
C GLY A 72 6.54 6.88 23.23
N ASP A 73 7.67 7.58 23.07
CA ASP A 73 8.32 7.76 21.76
C ASP A 73 9.07 6.48 21.33
N LEU A 74 9.67 5.79 22.31
CA LEU A 74 10.35 4.50 22.17
C LEU A 74 9.89 3.54 23.27
N ASP A 75 9.78 2.25 22.95
CA ASP A 75 9.58 1.14 23.90
C ASP A 75 10.74 0.16 23.77
N PHE A 76 11.49 0.00 24.86
CA PHE A 76 12.50 -1.05 24.98
C PHE A 76 11.90 -2.19 25.79
N SER A 77 11.73 -3.35 25.14
CA SER A 77 11.12 -4.51 25.78
C SER A 77 12.12 -5.63 26.05
N LEU A 78 12.13 -6.12 27.29
CA LEU A 78 12.92 -7.27 27.75
C LEU A 78 11.98 -8.38 28.24
N ILE A 79 12.39 -9.63 28.08
CA ILE A 79 11.61 -10.81 28.48
C ILE A 79 12.39 -11.53 29.59
N HIS A 80 11.69 -11.99 30.62
CA HIS A 80 12.21 -12.72 31.80
C HIS A 80 13.11 -11.92 32.74
N ARG A 81 13.75 -10.84 32.29
CA ARG A 81 14.65 -10.01 33.09
C ARG A 81 14.31 -8.53 33.01
N GLN A 82 14.67 -7.80 34.06
CA GLN A 82 14.70 -6.35 34.04
C GLN A 82 15.98 -5.84 33.36
N ALA A 83 15.96 -4.57 32.95
CA ALA A 83 17.14 -3.83 32.55
C ALA A 83 18.11 -3.72 33.73
N ASP A 84 19.41 -3.88 33.46
CA ASP A 84 20.46 -3.65 34.46
C ASP A 84 20.69 -2.15 34.71
N ALA A 85 21.59 -1.82 35.64
CA ALA A 85 21.84 -0.44 36.03
C ALA A 85 22.41 0.42 34.89
N ASP A 86 23.25 -0.15 34.03
CA ASP A 86 23.86 0.56 32.90
C ASP A 86 22.81 0.80 31.79
N GLN A 87 21.97 -0.19 31.53
CA GLN A 87 20.83 -0.09 30.61
C GLN A 87 19.82 0.95 31.10
N LEU A 88 19.50 0.96 32.39
CA LEU A 88 18.62 1.98 32.98
C LEU A 88 19.25 3.38 32.91
N ALA A 89 20.55 3.52 33.15
CA ALA A 89 21.25 4.80 33.03
C ALA A 89 21.21 5.32 31.59
N TYR A 90 21.40 4.44 30.59
CA TYR A 90 21.25 4.77 29.18
C TYR A 90 19.83 5.26 28.86
N LEU A 91 18.80 4.52 29.28
CA LEU A 91 17.40 4.88 29.04
C LEU A 91 17.00 6.21 29.69
N ASN A 92 17.44 6.47 30.93
CA ASN A 92 17.22 7.75 31.60
C ASN A 92 17.98 8.90 30.92
N GLY A 93 19.07 8.61 30.20
CA GLY A 93 19.78 9.59 29.37
C GLY A 93 19.01 10.02 28.13
N LEU A 94 18.04 9.21 27.66
CA LEU A 94 17.22 9.52 26.49
C LEU A 94 16.02 10.44 26.84
N GLY A 95 15.45 10.33 28.05
CA GLY A 95 14.31 11.15 28.47
C GLY A 95 13.57 10.60 29.70
N ASP A 96 12.30 11.02 29.86
CA ASP A 96 11.45 10.54 30.94
C ASP A 96 11.10 9.06 30.73
N LEU A 97 11.28 8.24 31.75
CA LEU A 97 11.08 6.79 31.69
C LEU A 97 9.82 6.36 32.43
N SER A 98 9.04 5.47 31.84
CA SER A 98 7.99 4.70 32.51
C SER A 98 8.23 3.21 32.33
N ARG A 99 8.18 2.48 33.44
CA ARG A 99 8.33 1.03 33.51
C ARG A 99 6.96 0.37 33.64
N VAL A 100 6.70 -0.59 32.77
CA VAL A 100 5.50 -1.42 32.80
C VAL A 100 5.90 -2.90 32.76
N ALA A 101 5.28 -3.72 33.60
CA ALA A 101 5.45 -5.17 33.56
C ALA A 101 4.14 -5.83 33.12
N THR A 102 4.21 -6.73 32.15
CA THR A 102 3.06 -7.54 31.73
C THR A 102 3.34 -9.03 31.97
N THR A 103 2.36 -9.73 32.50
CA THR A 103 2.41 -11.18 32.71
C THR A 103 1.00 -11.74 32.76
N ARG A 104 0.84 -13.04 32.55
CA ARG A 104 -0.42 -13.72 32.80
C ARG A 104 -0.48 -14.18 34.25
N ALA A 105 -1.66 -14.12 34.85
CA ALA A 105 -1.89 -14.57 36.21
C ALA A 105 -3.31 -15.13 36.37
N MET A 106 -3.55 -15.91 37.41
CA MET A 106 -4.90 -16.32 37.81
C MET A 106 -5.39 -15.37 38.90
N ALA A 107 -6.49 -14.68 38.63
CA ALA A 107 -7.24 -13.96 39.64
C ALA A 107 -8.27 -14.91 40.24
N ARG A 108 -8.34 -15.00 41.57
CA ARG A 108 -9.28 -15.85 42.29
C ARG A 108 -10.10 -15.04 43.26
N ARG A 109 -11.40 -15.29 43.35
CA ARG A 109 -12.26 -14.74 44.40
C ARG A 109 -12.16 -15.64 45.65
N PRO A 110 -11.62 -15.16 46.78
CA PRO A 110 -11.38 -16.01 47.95
C PRO A 110 -12.65 -16.59 48.56
N GLU A 111 -13.77 -15.87 48.46
CA GLU A 111 -15.04 -16.24 49.11
C GLU A 111 -15.78 -17.35 48.37
N THR A 112 -15.81 -17.32 47.04
CA THR A 112 -16.54 -18.29 46.21
C THR A 112 -15.64 -19.37 45.62
N GLY A 113 -14.34 -19.11 45.50
CA GLY A 113 -13.39 -19.99 44.83
C GLY A 113 -13.31 -19.80 43.32
N ASP A 114 -14.15 -18.93 42.74
CA ASP A 114 -14.15 -18.64 41.30
C ASP A 114 -12.81 -18.07 40.85
N GLN A 115 -12.36 -18.46 39.66
CA GLN A 115 -11.05 -18.07 39.14
C GLN A 115 -11.10 -17.80 37.65
N ALA A 116 -10.29 -16.84 37.19
CA ALA A 116 -10.17 -16.47 35.79
C ALA A 116 -8.73 -16.10 35.46
N LEU A 117 -8.28 -16.47 34.26
CA LEU A 117 -7.02 -15.99 33.71
C LEU A 117 -7.14 -14.49 33.41
N VAL A 118 -6.14 -13.71 33.85
CA VAL A 118 -6.05 -12.27 33.61
C VAL A 118 -4.72 -11.92 32.96
N GLU A 119 -4.75 -10.92 32.09
CA GLU A 119 -3.55 -10.26 31.58
C GLU A 119 -3.16 -9.14 32.57
N LEU A 120 -2.30 -9.51 33.53
CA LEU A 120 -1.81 -8.62 34.58
C LEU A 120 -0.85 -7.59 34.00
N LYS A 121 -1.13 -6.32 34.30
CA LYS A 121 -0.26 -5.20 33.95
C LYS A 121 0.09 -4.42 35.21
N ALA A 122 1.36 -4.38 35.57
CA ALA A 122 1.85 -3.56 36.66
C ALA A 122 2.44 -2.27 36.10
N VAL A 123 2.01 -1.13 36.63
CA VAL A 123 2.37 0.20 36.13
C VAL A 123 3.03 1.04 37.22
N ASP A 124 4.02 1.84 36.83
CA ASP A 124 4.67 2.80 37.72
C ASP A 124 3.90 4.13 37.81
N GLY A 125 4.37 5.04 38.64
CA GLY A 125 3.73 6.36 38.82
C GLY A 125 3.69 7.21 37.54
N PRO A 126 4.78 7.33 36.77
CA PRO A 126 4.79 8.07 35.51
C PRO A 126 3.83 7.56 34.41
N TYR A 127 3.25 6.37 34.56
CA TYR A 127 2.34 5.81 33.57
C TYR A 127 0.93 6.46 33.65
N PRO A 128 0.31 6.80 32.49
CA PRO A 128 0.87 6.77 31.15
C PRO A 128 1.69 8.04 30.80
N LEU A 129 2.81 7.90 30.08
CA LEU A 129 3.60 9.06 29.61
C LEU A 129 2.88 9.87 28.52
N TYR A 130 2.05 9.19 27.73
CA TYR A 130 1.25 9.73 26.63
C TYR A 130 -0.13 9.06 26.61
N GLY A 131 -1.16 9.81 26.19
CA GLY A 131 -2.55 9.37 26.24
C GLY A 131 -3.18 9.56 27.63
N THR A 132 -4.48 9.33 27.72
CA THR A 132 -5.25 9.42 28.98
C THR A 132 -5.82 8.06 29.33
N PHE A 133 -5.53 7.60 30.55
CA PHE A 133 -6.17 6.42 31.12
C PHE A 133 -7.47 6.85 31.80
N GLU A 134 -8.59 6.26 31.41
CA GLU A 134 -9.91 6.61 31.95
C GLU A 134 -10.52 5.43 32.69
N LEU A 135 -10.92 5.69 33.93
CA LEU A 135 -11.69 4.76 34.75
C LEU A 135 -13.19 5.08 34.65
N ALA A 136 -14.05 4.10 34.86
CA ALA A 136 -15.50 4.29 34.77
C ALA A 136 -16.04 5.30 35.79
N SER A 137 -15.42 5.43 36.97
CA SER A 137 -15.78 6.47 37.95
C SER A 137 -15.22 7.86 37.63
N GLY A 138 -14.21 7.96 36.75
CA GLY A 138 -13.42 9.16 36.52
C GLY A 138 -12.36 9.47 37.60
N GLU A 139 -12.15 8.60 38.59
CA GLU A 139 -11.04 8.73 39.57
C GLU A 139 -9.67 8.64 38.86
N ALA A 140 -8.63 9.25 39.44
CA ALA A 140 -7.27 9.16 38.91
C ALA A 140 -6.69 7.75 39.16
N LEU A 141 -6.03 7.18 38.14
CA LEU A 141 -5.46 5.82 38.18
C LEU A 141 -4.55 5.59 39.39
N GLU A 142 -3.67 6.56 39.69
CA GLU A 142 -2.76 6.48 40.85
C GLU A 142 -3.52 6.33 42.17
N THR A 143 -4.68 6.97 42.32
CA THR A 143 -5.48 6.92 43.54
C THR A 143 -6.26 5.60 43.65
N ALA A 144 -6.71 5.06 42.51
CA ALA A 144 -7.37 3.76 42.44
C ALA A 144 -6.41 2.60 42.73
N LEU A 145 -5.14 2.70 42.31
CA LEU A 145 -4.11 1.68 42.54
C LEU A 145 -3.41 1.80 43.90
N ALA A 146 -3.55 2.93 44.60
CA ALA A 146 -2.93 3.15 45.89
C ALA A 146 -3.40 2.14 46.95
N ARG A 147 -2.55 1.94 47.96
CA ARG A 147 -2.87 1.07 49.10
C ARG A 147 -3.88 1.77 50.01
N LYS A 148 -5.09 1.22 50.13
CA LYS A 148 -6.15 1.67 51.05
C LYS A 148 -6.44 0.54 52.05
N ASP A 149 -6.46 0.86 53.34
CA ASP A 149 -6.72 -0.09 54.44
C ASP A 149 -5.82 -1.34 54.46
N GLY A 150 -4.55 -1.19 54.07
CA GLY A 150 -3.57 -2.28 54.05
C GLY A 150 -3.62 -3.19 52.81
N THR A 151 -4.63 -3.03 51.95
CA THR A 151 -4.78 -3.76 50.66
C THR A 151 -4.45 -2.86 49.47
N TRP A 152 -3.81 -3.43 48.45
CA TRP A 152 -3.54 -2.73 47.19
C TRP A 152 -4.82 -2.65 46.35
N GLY A 153 -5.05 -1.50 45.73
CA GLY A 153 -6.12 -1.34 44.76
C GLY A 153 -5.74 -1.93 43.39
N ALA A 154 -6.74 -2.42 42.68
CA ALA A 154 -6.62 -2.94 41.32
C ALA A 154 -7.77 -2.45 40.46
N VAL A 155 -7.50 -2.16 39.19
CA VAL A 155 -8.55 -1.81 38.22
C VAL A 155 -8.66 -2.91 37.18
N VAL A 156 -9.90 -3.26 36.82
CA VAL A 156 -10.19 -4.48 36.06
C VAL A 156 -11.01 -4.18 34.81
N ASP A 157 -10.86 -5.01 33.78
CA ASP A 157 -11.78 -4.98 32.64
C ASP A 157 -13.20 -5.39 33.08
N PRO A 158 -14.27 -4.74 32.60
CA PRO A 158 -15.65 -5.11 32.93
C PRO A 158 -15.97 -6.60 32.68
N SER A 159 -15.35 -7.21 31.67
CA SER A 159 -15.54 -8.63 31.36
C SER A 159 -15.00 -9.56 32.46
N LEU A 160 -14.01 -9.13 33.25
CA LEU A 160 -13.52 -9.91 34.39
C LEU A 160 -14.56 -9.98 35.51
N LEU A 161 -15.27 -8.87 35.77
CA LEU A 161 -16.34 -8.83 36.77
C LEU A 161 -17.47 -9.79 36.41
N ALA A 162 -17.88 -9.77 35.13
CA ALA A 162 -18.90 -10.68 34.63
C ALA A 162 -18.46 -12.16 34.73
N ARG A 163 -17.18 -12.46 34.46
CA ARG A 163 -16.62 -13.83 34.57
C ARG A 163 -16.54 -14.35 36.00
N LEU A 164 -16.15 -13.49 36.96
CA LEU A 164 -15.98 -13.87 38.37
C LEU A 164 -17.24 -13.67 39.23
N GLY A 165 -18.32 -13.11 38.67
CA GLY A 165 -19.48 -12.69 39.43
C GLY A 165 -19.14 -11.69 40.54
N ALA A 166 -18.13 -10.84 40.30
CA ALA A 166 -17.58 -9.90 41.27
C ALA A 166 -18.10 -8.47 41.03
N ASN A 167 -18.11 -7.65 42.08
CA ASN A 167 -18.45 -6.23 41.99
C ASN A 167 -17.26 -5.34 42.35
N VAL A 168 -17.31 -4.07 41.93
CA VAL A 168 -16.35 -3.05 42.39
C VAL A 168 -16.45 -2.94 43.91
N GLY A 169 -15.29 -3.01 44.59
CA GLY A 169 -15.19 -3.07 46.05
C GLY A 169 -14.83 -4.46 46.60
N ASP A 170 -15.08 -5.53 45.84
CA ASP A 170 -14.74 -6.89 46.25
C ASP A 170 -13.22 -7.12 46.27
N THR A 171 -12.79 -8.21 46.91
CA THR A 171 -11.37 -8.60 46.96
C THR A 171 -11.07 -9.80 46.06
N LEU A 172 -9.90 -9.74 45.42
CA LEU A 172 -9.34 -10.82 44.61
C LEU A 172 -8.00 -11.25 45.21
N SER A 173 -7.74 -12.54 45.19
CA SER A 173 -6.42 -13.10 45.39
C SER A 173 -5.67 -13.15 44.06
N LEU A 174 -4.47 -12.58 44.04
CA LEU A 174 -3.56 -12.55 42.91
C LEU A 174 -2.20 -13.08 43.36
N GLY A 175 -1.92 -14.35 43.06
CA GLY A 175 -0.78 -15.07 43.61
C GLY A 175 -0.88 -15.17 45.13
N ARG A 176 0.06 -14.56 45.86
CA ARG A 176 0.07 -14.49 47.33
C ARG A 176 -0.55 -13.21 47.91
N ALA A 177 -0.86 -12.24 47.07
CA ALA A 177 -1.40 -10.95 47.50
C ALA A 177 -2.93 -10.95 47.44
N THR A 178 -3.56 -10.20 48.35
CA THR A 178 -4.98 -9.85 48.27
C THR A 178 -5.09 -8.41 47.81
N ILE A 179 -5.80 -8.21 46.70
CA ILE A 179 -6.04 -6.92 46.07
C ILE A 179 -7.53 -6.59 46.11
N ARG A 180 -7.87 -5.31 46.21
CA ARG A 180 -9.25 -4.82 46.19
C ARG A 180 -9.57 -4.27 44.81
N ILE A 181 -10.71 -4.65 44.24
CA ILE A 181 -11.20 -4.06 43.00
C ILE A 181 -11.63 -2.63 43.30
N ALA A 182 -10.86 -1.66 42.82
CA ALA A 182 -11.09 -0.24 43.03
C ALA A 182 -12.06 0.34 41.99
N ASP A 183 -11.91 -0.06 40.73
CA ASP A 183 -12.75 0.43 39.63
C ASP A 183 -12.63 -0.47 38.37
N THR A 184 -13.40 -0.13 37.34
CA THR A 184 -13.32 -0.72 36.00
C THR A 184 -12.66 0.20 34.98
N ILE A 185 -11.99 -0.40 34.01
CA ILE A 185 -11.28 0.29 32.93
C ILE A 185 -12.30 0.75 31.88
N ALA A 186 -12.37 2.05 31.61
CA ALA A 186 -13.16 2.60 30.51
C ALA A 186 -12.31 2.78 29.25
N ASN A 187 -11.09 3.33 29.39
CA ASN A 187 -10.15 3.47 28.29
C ASN A 187 -8.70 3.25 28.75
N GLU A 188 -7.96 2.38 28.04
CA GLU A 188 -6.52 2.14 28.21
C GLU A 188 -5.78 2.61 26.95
N PRO A 189 -4.96 3.68 27.01
CA PRO A 189 -4.41 4.34 25.82
C PRO A 189 -3.46 3.46 25.01
N ASP A 190 -2.73 2.57 25.68
CA ASP A 190 -1.67 1.75 25.10
C ASP A 190 -2.04 0.26 24.93
N LYS A 191 -3.34 -0.05 25.00
CA LYS A 191 -3.87 -1.42 24.86
C LYS A 191 -3.39 -2.08 23.57
N LEU A 192 -3.39 -1.32 22.47
CA LEU A 192 -3.00 -1.81 21.14
C LEU A 192 -1.50 -2.14 21.00
N ALA A 193 -0.60 -1.62 21.85
CA ALA A 193 0.83 -1.92 21.76
C ALA A 193 1.21 -3.30 22.34
N GLY A 194 0.39 -3.83 23.26
CA GLY A 194 0.61 -5.11 23.93
C GLY A 194 0.54 -6.33 23.01
N GLY A 195 -0.08 -6.19 21.84
CA GLY A 195 -0.35 -7.29 20.90
C GLY A 195 -1.64 -8.04 21.26
N MET A 196 -1.70 -9.32 20.89
CA MET A 196 -2.87 -10.17 21.21
C MET A 196 -2.91 -10.44 22.72
N GLU A 197 -3.95 -9.93 23.38
CA GLU A 197 -4.28 -10.22 24.78
C GLU A 197 -5.17 -11.48 24.84
N PHE A 198 -4.87 -12.41 25.74
CA PHE A 198 -5.57 -13.71 25.82
C PHE A 198 -6.51 -13.82 27.04
N GLY A 199 -6.66 -12.74 27.81
CA GLY A 199 -7.55 -12.68 28.96
C GLY A 199 -7.90 -11.22 29.31
N PRO A 200 -8.94 -10.99 30.12
CA PRO A 200 -9.31 -9.66 30.56
C PRO A 200 -8.17 -8.95 31.29
N ARG A 201 -8.09 -7.64 31.10
CA ARG A 201 -7.05 -6.79 31.68
C ARG A 201 -7.25 -6.63 33.20
N LEU A 202 -6.16 -6.77 33.96
CA LEU A 202 -6.11 -6.40 35.39
C LEU A 202 -4.87 -5.54 35.63
N LEU A 203 -5.04 -4.30 36.10
CA LEU A 203 -3.93 -3.40 36.43
C LEU A 203 -3.69 -3.34 37.94
N ILE A 204 -2.41 -3.33 38.32
CA ILE A 204 -1.92 -3.07 39.67
C ILE A 204 -0.78 -2.05 39.65
N SER A 205 -0.43 -1.48 40.80
CA SER A 205 0.82 -0.73 40.93
C SER A 205 2.04 -1.66 40.81
N ASP A 206 3.10 -1.17 40.17
CA ASP A 206 4.41 -1.84 40.11
C ASP A 206 4.98 -2.14 41.51
N ALA A 207 4.65 -1.31 42.51
CA ALA A 207 5.01 -1.57 43.91
C ALA A 207 4.30 -2.78 44.52
N ALA A 208 3.12 -3.15 44.01
CA ALA A 208 2.35 -4.31 44.48
C ALA A 208 2.86 -5.63 43.86
N LEU A 209 3.49 -5.57 42.68
CA LEU A 209 3.89 -6.76 41.92
C LEU A 209 4.83 -7.71 42.70
N PRO A 210 5.86 -7.25 43.43
CA PRO A 210 6.70 -8.14 44.24
C PRO A 210 5.91 -8.88 45.35
N GLU A 211 4.91 -8.24 45.95
CA GLU A 211 4.08 -8.85 47.01
C GLU A 211 3.24 -10.02 46.48
N THR A 212 2.84 -10.00 45.20
CA THR A 212 2.10 -11.11 44.57
C THR A 212 2.90 -12.41 44.51
N GLY A 213 4.24 -12.34 44.49
CA GLY A 213 5.11 -13.50 44.29
C GLY A 213 4.98 -14.19 42.93
N LEU A 214 4.39 -13.51 41.93
CA LEU A 214 4.22 -14.03 40.57
C LEU A 214 5.52 -14.00 39.75
N ILE A 215 6.48 -13.13 40.12
CA ILE A 215 7.80 -13.09 39.49
C ILE A 215 8.70 -14.13 40.18
N GLN A 216 8.97 -15.22 39.47
CA GLN A 216 9.88 -16.28 39.87
C GLN A 216 10.81 -16.61 38.69
N PRO A 217 11.94 -17.29 38.93
CA PRO A 217 12.74 -17.83 37.82
C PRO A 217 11.87 -18.69 36.90
N GLY A 218 11.83 -18.34 35.61
CA GLY A 218 10.96 -19.00 34.62
C GLY A 218 9.60 -18.32 34.37
N SER A 219 9.21 -17.32 35.16
CA SER A 219 8.01 -16.53 34.88
C SER A 219 8.14 -15.76 33.56
N LEU A 220 7.11 -15.86 32.71
CA LEU A 220 6.99 -15.14 31.44
C LEU A 220 6.54 -13.69 31.65
N VAL A 221 7.38 -12.91 32.35
CA VAL A 221 7.19 -11.47 32.50
C VAL A 221 7.86 -10.73 31.34
N ARG A 222 7.14 -9.77 30.77
CA ARG A 222 7.67 -8.84 29.78
C ARG A 222 7.76 -7.46 30.42
N TRP A 223 8.97 -6.92 30.45
CA TRP A 223 9.27 -5.59 30.95
C TRP A 223 9.32 -4.63 29.77
N HIS A 224 8.56 -3.55 29.87
CA HIS A 224 8.51 -2.45 28.92
C HIS A 224 9.12 -1.22 29.59
N TYR A 225 10.03 -0.58 28.88
CA TYR A 225 10.70 0.64 29.27
C TYR A 225 10.40 1.70 28.22
N ARG A 226 9.41 2.53 28.52
CA ARG A 226 8.90 3.54 27.60
C ARG A 226 9.56 4.86 27.88
N VAL A 227 10.04 5.50 26.83
CA VAL A 227 10.78 6.76 26.92
C VAL A 227 9.98 7.87 26.25
N ARG A 228 9.81 8.99 26.95
CA ARG A 228 9.32 10.25 26.39
C ARG A 228 10.51 11.21 26.23
N MET A 229 10.76 11.64 25.01
CA MET A 229 11.90 12.50 24.67
C MET A 229 11.47 13.96 24.54
N ALA A 230 12.27 14.87 25.11
CA ALA A 230 12.03 16.31 25.05
C ALA A 230 13.31 17.05 24.63
N PRO A 231 13.36 17.66 23.42
CA PRO A 231 12.31 17.72 22.40
C PRO A 231 12.10 16.37 21.69
N ALA A 232 10.86 16.11 21.27
CA ALA A 232 10.53 14.88 20.55
C ALA A 232 11.22 14.88 19.17
N PRO A 233 12.07 13.87 18.85
CA PRO A 233 12.78 13.84 17.59
C PRO A 233 11.83 13.63 16.40
N ASN A 234 12.27 14.02 15.20
CA ASN A 234 11.56 13.66 13.97
C ASN A 234 11.76 12.15 13.67
N LEU A 235 11.00 11.62 12.71
CA LEU A 235 11.04 10.19 12.37
C LEU A 235 12.44 9.71 11.95
N GLU A 236 13.18 10.51 11.18
CA GLU A 236 14.52 10.15 10.69
C GLU A 236 15.56 10.10 11.83
N ALA A 237 15.54 11.07 12.74
CA ALA A 237 16.39 11.05 13.93
C ALA A 237 16.03 9.89 14.87
N MET A 238 14.76 9.49 14.91
CA MET A 238 14.29 8.34 15.70
C MET A 238 14.95 7.04 15.23
N GLU A 239 15.02 6.80 13.91
CA GLU A 239 15.68 5.62 13.35
C GLU A 239 17.17 5.62 13.70
N GLY A 240 17.84 6.77 13.61
CA GLY A 240 19.24 6.91 14.04
C GLY A 240 19.46 6.52 15.51
N ILE A 241 18.56 6.94 16.41
CA ILE A 241 18.62 6.59 17.83
C ILE A 241 18.43 5.08 18.04
N VAL A 242 17.51 4.45 17.29
CA VAL A 242 17.29 3.00 17.39
C VAL A 242 18.53 2.22 16.95
N GLU A 243 19.17 2.62 15.85
CA GLU A 243 20.40 1.98 15.37
C GLU A 243 21.59 2.20 16.30
N GLU A 244 21.71 3.39 16.88
CA GLU A 244 22.69 3.68 17.92
C GLU A 244 22.46 2.81 19.16
N ALA A 245 21.22 2.66 19.62
CA ALA A 245 20.89 1.82 20.77
C ALA A 245 21.25 0.35 20.54
N LYS A 246 21.00 -0.17 19.34
CA LYS A 246 21.43 -1.54 18.94
C LYS A 246 22.95 -1.68 18.93
N SER A 247 23.66 -0.65 18.46
CA SER A 247 25.12 -0.66 18.34
C SER A 247 25.82 -0.49 19.69
N ALA A 248 25.27 0.34 20.58
CA ALA A 248 25.82 0.63 21.90
C ALA A 248 25.62 -0.53 22.88
N GLN A 249 24.54 -1.30 22.73
CA GLN A 249 24.13 -2.37 23.65
C GLN A 249 23.73 -3.65 22.90
N PRO A 250 24.67 -4.28 22.15
CA PRO A 250 24.36 -5.43 21.29
C PRO A 250 23.89 -6.66 22.07
N ASP A 251 24.46 -6.89 23.26
CA ASP A 251 24.19 -8.10 24.08
C ASP A 251 22.94 -7.97 24.95
N ALA A 252 22.31 -6.80 24.99
CA ALA A 252 21.24 -6.55 25.93
C ALA A 252 19.90 -7.19 25.48
N GLY A 253 19.76 -7.61 24.22
CA GLY A 253 18.68 -8.51 23.79
C GLY A 253 17.26 -7.93 23.85
N TRP A 254 17.13 -6.63 24.08
CA TRP A 254 15.89 -5.87 24.01
C TRP A 254 15.34 -5.78 22.59
N ARG A 255 14.01 -5.82 22.50
CA ARG A 255 13.28 -5.46 21.30
C ARG A 255 12.84 -4.01 21.41
N ILE A 256 13.33 -3.18 20.49
CA ILE A 256 13.04 -1.76 20.42
C ILE A 256 11.88 -1.53 19.45
N ARG A 257 10.89 -0.72 19.85
CA ARG A 257 9.84 -0.18 18.98
C ARG A 257 9.83 1.34 19.09
N SER A 258 9.51 2.01 17.99
CA SER A 258 9.28 3.45 17.96
C SER A 258 7.81 3.75 17.77
N ARG A 259 7.39 4.99 18.05
CA ARG A 259 6.03 5.47 17.75
C ARG A 259 5.62 5.31 16.28
N ALA A 260 6.57 5.22 15.36
CA ALA A 260 6.32 4.96 13.94
C ALA A 260 5.93 3.50 13.67
N ASN A 261 6.44 2.58 14.49
CA ASN A 261 6.23 1.13 14.42
C ASN A 261 5.60 0.61 15.73
N ALA A 262 4.58 1.30 16.23
CA ALA A 262 3.89 0.89 17.44
C ALA A 262 3.15 -0.46 17.23
N SER A 263 2.59 -0.66 16.03
CA SER A 263 1.98 -1.91 15.57
C SER A 263 2.49 -2.32 14.18
N PRO A 264 3.35 -3.36 14.08
CA PRO A 264 3.94 -3.80 12.81
C PRO A 264 2.90 -4.24 11.76
N GLY A 265 1.78 -4.83 12.20
CA GLY A 265 0.70 -5.26 11.31
C GLY A 265 -0.01 -4.07 10.66
N LEU A 266 -0.30 -3.05 11.46
CA LEU A 266 -0.89 -1.80 10.98
C LEU A 266 0.09 -1.06 10.06
N GLN A 267 1.37 -0.99 10.43
CA GLN A 267 2.40 -0.32 9.64
C GLN A 267 2.53 -0.93 8.24
N ARG A 268 2.61 -2.26 8.09
CA ARG A 268 2.68 -2.90 6.77
C ARG A 268 1.50 -2.54 5.87
N SER A 269 0.29 -2.51 6.43
CA SER A 269 -0.91 -2.12 5.68
C SER A 269 -0.86 -0.64 5.25
N ILE A 270 -0.30 0.23 6.10
CA ILE A 270 -0.10 1.65 5.79
C ILE A 270 0.99 1.84 4.73
N ASP A 271 2.12 1.15 4.83
CA ASP A 271 3.22 1.25 3.87
C ASP A 271 2.74 0.82 2.48
N ARG A 272 1.99 -0.29 2.40
CA ARG A 272 1.31 -0.73 1.17
C ARG A 272 0.34 0.33 0.63
N PHE A 273 -0.41 0.97 1.51
CA PHE A 273 -1.31 2.06 1.11
C PHE A 273 -0.53 3.28 0.60
N ALA A 274 0.58 3.67 1.24
CA ALA A 274 1.46 4.75 0.82
C ALA A 274 2.15 4.45 -0.52
N GLN A 275 2.59 3.20 -0.72
CA GLN A 275 3.10 2.69 -1.99
C GLN A 275 2.03 2.80 -3.09
N PHE A 276 0.80 2.32 -2.83
CA PHE A 276 -0.32 2.44 -3.77
C PHE A 276 -0.62 3.90 -4.13
N LEU A 277 -0.67 4.77 -3.14
CA LEU A 277 -0.83 6.22 -3.33
C LEU A 277 0.27 6.78 -4.23
N THR A 278 1.53 6.42 -3.96
CA THR A 278 2.68 6.82 -4.80
C THR A 278 2.50 6.36 -6.25
N LEU A 279 2.04 5.12 -6.47
CA LEU A 279 1.76 4.60 -7.80
C LEU A 279 0.67 5.39 -8.52
N VAL A 280 -0.40 5.76 -7.81
CA VAL A 280 -1.47 6.62 -8.31
C VAL A 280 -0.92 7.99 -8.71
N GLY A 281 -0.10 8.62 -7.88
CA GLY A 281 0.52 9.91 -8.17
C GLY A 281 1.43 9.86 -9.41
N LEU A 282 2.33 8.88 -9.49
CA LEU A 282 3.20 8.68 -10.64
C LEU A 282 2.42 8.32 -11.92
N THR A 283 1.31 7.57 -11.79
CA THR A 283 0.40 7.28 -12.90
C THR A 283 -0.28 8.53 -13.41
N ALA A 284 -0.87 9.33 -12.52
CA ALA A 284 -1.49 10.59 -12.88
C ALA A 284 -0.51 11.54 -13.57
N LEU A 285 0.78 11.52 -13.18
CA LEU A 285 1.84 12.27 -13.84
C LEU A 285 2.10 11.83 -15.27
N VAL A 286 2.33 10.53 -15.48
CA VAL A 286 2.64 9.95 -16.80
C VAL A 286 1.46 10.15 -17.75
N VAL A 287 0.25 9.82 -17.27
CA VAL A 287 -1.01 10.00 -18.01
C VAL A 287 -1.20 11.49 -18.33
N GLY A 288 -1.13 12.37 -17.33
CA GLY A 288 -1.22 13.82 -17.50
C GLY A 288 -0.20 14.38 -18.50
N GLY A 289 1.04 13.88 -18.48
CA GLY A 289 2.11 14.25 -19.40
C GLY A 289 1.80 13.89 -20.86
N VAL A 290 1.25 12.70 -21.12
CA VAL A 290 0.78 12.31 -22.46
C VAL A 290 -0.38 13.19 -22.93
N GLY A 291 -1.32 13.51 -22.04
CA GLY A 291 -2.42 14.46 -22.33
C GLY A 291 -1.91 15.84 -22.72
N VAL A 292 -0.90 16.32 -22.00
CA VAL A 292 -0.20 17.58 -22.28
C VAL A 292 0.45 17.56 -23.65
N ALA A 293 1.22 16.51 -23.99
CA ALA A 293 1.87 16.40 -25.30
C ALA A 293 0.84 16.47 -26.45
N ASN A 294 -0.29 15.78 -26.30
CA ASN A 294 -1.37 15.78 -27.29
C ASN A 294 -2.04 17.15 -27.41
N ALA A 295 -2.33 17.81 -26.29
CA ALA A 295 -2.94 19.13 -26.29
C ALA A 295 -2.02 20.18 -26.95
N ILE A 296 -0.71 20.13 -26.67
CA ILE A 296 0.28 21.02 -27.30
C ILE A 296 0.36 20.75 -28.80
N ARG A 297 0.43 19.48 -29.20
CA ARG A 297 0.45 19.10 -30.61
C ARG A 297 -0.79 19.62 -31.35
N ALA A 298 -1.97 19.39 -30.79
CA ALA A 298 -3.23 19.88 -31.35
C ALA A 298 -3.23 21.40 -31.49
N TYR A 299 -2.76 22.12 -30.47
CA TYR A 299 -2.67 23.58 -30.50
C TYR A 299 -1.70 24.08 -31.58
N LEU A 300 -0.49 23.53 -31.65
CA LEU A 300 0.50 23.93 -32.66
C LEU A 300 0.01 23.67 -34.10
N GLU A 301 -0.80 22.63 -34.31
CA GLU A 301 -1.43 22.37 -35.62
C GLU A 301 -2.44 23.45 -36.01
N THR A 302 -3.18 24.03 -35.05
CA THR A 302 -4.06 25.19 -35.34
C THR A 302 -3.27 26.45 -35.68
N LYS A 303 -2.03 26.56 -35.19
CA LYS A 303 -1.15 27.72 -35.39
C LYS A 303 -0.16 27.57 -36.54
N ARG A 304 -0.26 26.49 -37.31
CA ARG A 304 0.67 26.18 -38.40
C ARG A 304 0.76 27.32 -39.43
N GLU A 305 -0.37 27.89 -39.85
CA GLU A 305 -0.43 29.02 -40.79
C GLU A 305 0.19 30.30 -40.19
N VAL A 306 -0.05 30.56 -38.91
CA VAL A 306 0.52 31.70 -38.18
C VAL A 306 2.05 31.57 -38.08
N ILE A 307 2.53 30.37 -37.76
CA ILE A 307 3.96 30.05 -37.73
C ILE A 307 4.59 30.23 -39.10
N ALA A 308 3.94 29.74 -40.16
CA ALA A 308 4.41 29.91 -41.53
C ALA A 308 4.48 31.40 -41.91
N SER A 309 3.47 32.19 -41.52
CA SER A 309 3.40 33.63 -41.75
C SER A 309 4.55 34.37 -41.06
N PHE A 310 4.84 34.06 -39.79
CA PHE A 310 6.02 34.61 -39.10
C PHE A 310 7.32 34.29 -39.82
N LYS A 311 7.46 33.07 -40.36
CA LYS A 311 8.67 32.68 -41.11
C LYS A 311 8.78 33.37 -42.46
N CYS A 312 7.66 33.58 -43.17
CA CYS A 312 7.62 34.39 -44.39
C CYS A 312 8.04 35.84 -44.11
N LEU A 313 7.74 36.38 -42.93
CA LEU A 313 8.15 37.71 -42.47
C LEU A 313 9.58 37.77 -41.90
N GLY A 314 10.38 36.70 -42.04
CA GLY A 314 11.79 36.67 -41.63
C GLY A 314 12.06 36.19 -40.19
N SER A 315 11.06 35.60 -39.52
CA SER A 315 11.25 35.01 -38.18
C SER A 315 12.13 33.76 -38.24
N THR A 316 13.11 33.65 -37.33
CA THR A 316 13.90 32.41 -37.21
C THR A 316 13.08 31.32 -36.53
N GLY A 317 13.32 30.05 -36.86
CA GLY A 317 12.66 28.93 -36.17
C GLY A 317 12.91 28.96 -34.65
N GLY A 318 14.09 29.42 -34.22
CA GLY A 318 14.43 29.54 -32.80
C GLY A 318 13.59 30.58 -32.07
N PHE A 319 13.22 31.68 -32.74
CA PHE A 319 12.32 32.68 -32.19
C PHE A 319 10.88 32.17 -32.09
N VAL A 320 10.39 31.46 -33.13
CA VAL A 320 9.10 30.75 -33.08
C VAL A 320 9.06 29.79 -31.88
N PHE A 321 10.09 28.96 -31.70
CA PHE A 321 10.19 28.07 -30.55
C PHE A 321 10.10 28.82 -29.22
N LYS A 322 10.80 29.95 -29.06
CA LYS A 322 10.76 30.77 -27.85
C LYS A 322 9.37 31.37 -27.57
N ILE A 323 8.66 31.86 -28.59
CA ILE A 323 7.30 32.41 -28.44
C ILE A 323 6.38 31.34 -27.83
N TYR A 324 6.31 30.18 -28.46
CA TYR A 324 5.42 29.12 -28.02
C TYR A 324 5.90 28.46 -26.72
N LEU A 325 7.22 28.39 -26.46
CA LEU A 325 7.74 27.94 -25.16
C LEU A 325 7.28 28.85 -24.02
N VAL A 326 7.38 30.18 -24.18
CA VAL A 326 6.89 31.13 -23.17
C VAL A 326 5.38 30.98 -22.98
N GLN A 327 4.63 30.85 -24.08
CA GLN A 327 3.18 30.65 -24.00
C GLN A 327 2.84 29.37 -23.21
N MET A 328 3.51 28.25 -23.51
CA MET A 328 3.27 26.99 -22.80
C MET A 328 3.70 27.05 -21.34
N LEU A 329 4.79 27.75 -21.01
CA LEU A 329 5.24 27.92 -19.62
C LEU A 329 4.27 28.75 -18.78
N VAL A 330 3.72 29.85 -19.33
CA VAL A 330 2.72 30.67 -18.63
C VAL A 330 1.46 29.85 -18.36
N LEU A 331 0.99 29.08 -19.35
CA LEU A 331 -0.18 28.22 -19.18
C LEU A 331 0.09 27.04 -18.23
N ALA A 332 1.31 26.49 -18.27
CA ALA A 332 1.73 25.44 -17.34
C ALA A 332 1.75 25.98 -15.92
N LEU A 333 2.29 27.18 -15.70
CA LEU A 333 2.32 27.83 -14.40
C LEU A 333 0.91 28.06 -13.85
N LEU A 334 -0.04 28.49 -14.70
CA LEU A 334 -1.44 28.62 -14.29
C LEU A 334 -2.04 27.26 -13.88
N GLY A 335 -1.81 26.21 -14.68
CA GLY A 335 -2.23 24.85 -14.33
C GLY A 335 -1.59 24.35 -13.04
N ILE A 336 -0.28 24.59 -12.84
CA ILE A 336 0.45 24.21 -11.63
C ILE A 336 -0.12 24.94 -10.43
N VAL A 337 -0.38 26.24 -10.50
CA VAL A 337 -0.98 27.00 -9.38
C VAL A 337 -2.35 26.42 -9.00
N VAL A 338 -3.22 26.15 -9.98
CA VAL A 338 -4.51 25.49 -9.71
C VAL A 338 -4.30 24.11 -9.10
N GLY A 339 -3.35 23.34 -9.63
CA GLY A 339 -3.02 22.01 -9.12
C GLY A 339 -2.48 22.03 -7.70
N LEU A 340 -1.62 22.99 -7.33
CA LEU A 340 -1.09 23.15 -5.98
C LEU A 340 -2.16 23.59 -4.99
N VAL A 341 -3.09 24.47 -5.39
CA VAL A 341 -4.23 24.85 -4.56
C VAL A 341 -5.11 23.63 -4.29
N LEU A 342 -5.45 22.85 -5.33
CA LEU A 342 -6.22 21.61 -5.16
C LEU A 342 -5.43 20.59 -4.32
N GLY A 343 -4.14 20.41 -4.57
CA GLY A 343 -3.25 19.53 -3.82
C GLY A 343 -3.17 19.87 -2.33
N ALA A 344 -3.08 21.15 -1.99
CA ALA A 344 -3.06 21.63 -0.60
C ALA A 344 -4.41 21.43 0.12
N LEU A 345 -5.53 21.40 -0.61
CA LEU A 345 -6.86 21.17 -0.05
C LEU A 345 -7.18 19.69 0.16
N ILE A 346 -6.51 18.78 -0.56
CA ILE A 346 -6.78 17.33 -0.49
C ILE A 346 -6.59 16.76 0.94
N PRO A 347 -5.52 17.08 1.71
CA PRO A 347 -5.40 16.59 3.09
C PRO A 347 -6.56 16.99 4.00
N PHE A 348 -7.08 18.23 3.87
CA PHE A 348 -8.23 18.70 4.66
C PHE A 348 -9.52 18.02 4.22
N ALA A 349 -9.72 17.82 2.91
CA ALA A 349 -10.87 17.08 2.40
C ALA A 349 -10.83 15.61 2.81
N ALA A 350 -9.63 15.00 2.82
CA ALA A 350 -9.41 13.64 3.29
C ALA A 350 -9.71 13.52 4.78
N ASP A 351 -9.21 14.44 5.62
CA ASP A 351 -9.52 14.47 7.06
C ASP A 351 -11.03 14.60 7.31
N ALA A 352 -11.71 15.55 6.67
CA ALA A 352 -13.15 15.71 6.85
C ALA A 352 -13.97 14.49 6.37
N ALA A 353 -13.58 13.87 5.26
CA ALA A 353 -14.27 12.69 4.72
C ALA A 353 -13.99 11.42 5.53
N LEU A 354 -12.81 11.34 6.15
CA LEU A 354 -12.36 10.18 6.90
C LEU A 354 -12.55 10.32 8.41
N ALA A 355 -12.83 11.52 8.95
CA ALA A 355 -13.05 11.74 10.38
C ALA A 355 -14.17 10.89 11.04
N PRO A 356 -15.30 10.57 10.37
CA PRO A 356 -16.32 9.68 10.95
C PRO A 356 -15.88 8.21 11.00
N VAL A 357 -14.76 7.92 10.37
CA VAL A 357 -14.37 6.58 9.95
C VAL A 357 -13.05 6.25 10.67
N LEU A 358 -11.98 7.03 10.48
CA LEU A 358 -10.68 6.87 11.14
C LEU A 358 -10.76 7.10 12.66
N PRO A 359 -10.31 6.14 13.49
CA PRO A 359 -10.07 6.38 14.92
C PRO A 359 -8.82 7.25 15.15
N VAL A 360 -8.01 7.45 14.10
CA VAL A 360 -6.79 8.26 14.11
C VAL A 360 -7.05 9.59 13.42
N LYS A 361 -6.78 10.72 14.09
CA LYS A 361 -6.90 12.03 13.44
C LYS A 361 -5.77 12.22 12.43
N LEU A 362 -6.10 12.52 11.18
CA LEU A 362 -5.10 12.91 10.19
C LEU A 362 -4.45 14.22 10.65
N ALA A 363 -3.12 14.34 10.49
CA ALA A 363 -2.42 15.59 10.74
C ALA A 363 -2.66 16.56 9.57
N ALA A 364 -3.92 16.95 9.33
CA ALA A 364 -4.29 17.80 8.21
C ALA A 364 -3.60 19.16 8.32
N SER A 365 -2.59 19.35 7.46
CA SER A 365 -1.78 20.56 7.41
C SER A 365 -1.41 20.88 5.97
N ILE A 366 -0.91 22.09 5.76
CA ILE A 366 -0.25 22.46 4.51
C ILE A 366 1.18 21.97 4.59
N TYR A 367 1.60 21.19 3.60
CA TYR A 367 2.94 20.62 3.50
C TYR A 367 3.76 21.34 2.42
N PRO A 368 4.55 22.38 2.75
CA PRO A 368 5.22 23.21 1.74
C PRO A 368 6.24 22.43 0.91
N THR A 369 6.92 21.45 1.52
CA THR A 369 7.86 20.57 0.83
C THR A 369 7.16 19.76 -0.24
N GLU A 370 6.02 19.13 0.07
CA GLU A 370 5.25 18.33 -0.89
C GLU A 370 4.67 19.18 -2.04
N LEU A 371 4.24 20.40 -1.73
CA LEU A 371 3.81 21.37 -2.73
C LEU A 371 4.97 21.85 -3.61
N ALA A 372 6.16 22.07 -3.04
CA ALA A 372 7.36 22.42 -3.81
C ALA A 372 7.77 21.28 -4.74
N LEU A 373 7.63 20.02 -4.31
CA LEU A 373 7.83 18.86 -5.19
C LEU A 373 6.78 18.83 -6.30
N GLY A 374 5.51 19.06 -6.00
CA GLY A 374 4.45 19.19 -7.01
C GLY A 374 4.75 20.27 -8.07
N LEU A 375 5.30 21.42 -7.65
CA LEU A 375 5.75 22.49 -8.54
C LEU A 375 6.86 22.01 -9.48
N VAL A 376 7.88 21.34 -8.94
CA VAL A 376 9.02 20.81 -9.71
C VAL A 376 8.56 19.73 -10.70
N TYR A 377 7.75 18.77 -10.25
CA TYR A 377 7.18 17.73 -11.11
C TYR A 377 6.31 18.33 -12.22
N GLY A 378 5.45 19.30 -11.90
CA GLY A 378 4.61 19.99 -12.86
C GLY A 378 5.41 20.73 -13.93
N LEU A 379 6.44 21.47 -13.52
CA LEU A 379 7.29 22.23 -14.44
C LEU A 379 8.12 21.30 -15.33
N LEU A 380 8.74 20.27 -14.76
CA LEU A 380 9.54 19.30 -15.53
C LEU A 380 8.68 18.47 -16.46
N THR A 381 7.48 18.07 -16.04
CA THR A 381 6.52 17.36 -16.91
C THR A 381 6.09 18.26 -18.06
N ALA A 382 5.70 19.52 -17.79
CA ALA A 382 5.36 20.47 -18.83
C ALA A 382 6.51 20.62 -19.85
N LEU A 383 7.75 20.76 -19.39
CA LEU A 383 8.92 20.86 -20.27
C LEU A 383 9.21 19.57 -21.04
N ALA A 384 9.22 18.42 -20.37
CA ALA A 384 9.49 17.10 -20.97
C ALA A 384 8.56 16.82 -22.15
N PHE A 385 7.26 17.10 -21.97
CA PHE A 385 6.24 16.83 -22.98
C PHE A 385 6.01 18.00 -23.96
N ALA A 386 6.45 19.22 -23.66
CA ALA A 386 6.35 20.38 -24.57
C ALA A 386 7.52 20.50 -25.56
N ILE A 387 8.76 20.21 -25.14
CA ILE A 387 9.96 20.48 -25.96
C ILE A 387 9.90 19.70 -27.27
N TRP A 388 9.42 18.45 -27.26
CA TRP A 388 9.33 17.63 -28.46
C TRP A 388 8.39 18.21 -29.54
N PRO A 389 7.09 18.47 -29.26
CA PRO A 389 6.19 19.07 -30.25
C PRO A 389 6.63 20.49 -30.65
N LEU A 390 7.15 21.31 -29.72
CA LEU A 390 7.71 22.63 -30.04
C LEU A 390 8.94 22.55 -30.96
N GLY A 391 9.80 21.56 -30.74
CA GLY A 391 10.97 21.29 -31.57
C GLY A 391 10.60 20.88 -32.99
N ARG A 392 9.42 20.29 -33.21
CA ARG A 392 8.87 20.06 -34.55
C ARG A 392 8.30 21.33 -35.17
N ALA A 393 7.64 22.17 -34.39
CA ALA A 393 7.15 23.48 -34.86
C ALA A 393 8.29 24.39 -35.36
N HIS A 394 9.49 24.26 -34.75
CA HIS A 394 10.71 24.91 -35.21
C HIS A 394 10.99 24.69 -36.71
N ASP A 395 10.67 23.51 -37.25
CA ASP A 395 11.01 23.12 -38.63
C ASP A 395 9.82 23.19 -39.61
N ILE A 396 8.69 23.80 -39.21
CA ILE A 396 7.56 24.07 -40.13
C ILE A 396 8.04 24.96 -41.30
N PRO A 397 7.94 24.53 -42.57
CA PRO A 397 8.44 25.33 -43.68
C PRO A 397 7.52 26.54 -43.96
N PRO A 398 8.05 27.67 -44.48
CA PRO A 398 7.23 28.80 -44.92
C PRO A 398 6.20 28.41 -45.98
N THR A 399 6.53 27.41 -46.81
CA THR A 399 5.64 26.85 -47.84
C THR A 399 4.36 26.22 -47.29
N ALA A 400 4.30 25.95 -45.98
CA ALA A 400 3.07 25.51 -45.33
C ALA A 400 1.94 26.55 -45.40
N LEU A 401 2.25 27.83 -45.68
CA LEU A 401 1.25 28.87 -45.91
C LEU A 401 0.47 28.67 -47.23
N PHE A 402 1.11 28.10 -48.24
CA PHE A 402 0.56 27.98 -49.60
C PHE A 402 0.20 26.55 -50.00
N ARG A 403 0.68 25.56 -49.24
CA ARG A 403 0.48 24.14 -49.53
C ARG A 403 0.14 23.44 -48.23
N ASP A 404 -1.13 23.50 -47.85
CA ASP A 404 -1.56 23.18 -46.49
C ASP A 404 -1.37 21.68 -46.13
N ILE A 405 -1.40 20.75 -47.10
CA ILE A 405 -1.63 19.33 -46.77
C ILE A 405 -0.66 18.31 -47.41
N VAL A 406 0.10 18.62 -48.47
CA VAL A 406 0.74 17.55 -49.29
C VAL A 406 2.17 17.15 -48.88
N THR A 407 2.88 17.92 -48.04
CA THR A 407 4.30 17.61 -47.75
C THR A 407 4.66 17.80 -46.28
N GLY A 408 4.79 16.68 -45.55
CA GLY A 408 5.33 16.68 -44.21
C GLY A 408 5.41 15.28 -43.61
N GLY A 409 6.22 14.39 -44.20
CA GLY A 409 6.58 13.13 -43.54
C GLY A 409 7.14 13.40 -42.14
N ALA A 410 6.96 12.45 -41.21
CA ALA A 410 7.36 12.57 -39.81
C ALA A 410 8.87 12.77 -39.65
N LYS A 411 9.35 14.01 -39.73
CA LYS A 411 10.74 14.35 -39.45
C LYS A 411 10.95 14.43 -37.94
N LEU A 412 12.04 13.80 -37.47
CA LEU A 412 12.51 13.95 -36.10
C LEU A 412 12.93 15.41 -35.87
N PRO A 413 12.70 15.96 -34.66
CA PRO A 413 13.19 17.29 -34.32
C PRO A 413 14.73 17.32 -34.35
N ARG A 414 15.32 18.50 -34.53
CA ARG A 414 16.79 18.68 -34.54
C ARG A 414 17.43 18.08 -33.27
N LYS A 415 18.66 17.56 -33.41
CA LYS A 415 19.41 16.91 -32.32
C LYS A 415 19.43 17.72 -31.01
N ARG A 416 19.55 19.05 -31.06
CA ARG A 416 19.51 19.91 -29.86
C ARG A 416 18.21 19.78 -29.04
N TYR A 417 17.07 19.65 -29.71
CA TYR A 417 15.77 19.50 -29.04
C TYR A 417 15.56 18.06 -28.57
N LEU A 418 16.12 17.09 -29.30
CA LEU A 418 16.17 15.70 -28.86
C LEU A 418 16.97 15.55 -27.56
N PHE A 419 18.16 16.14 -27.49
CA PHE A 419 18.97 16.16 -26.26
C PHE A 419 18.27 16.92 -25.13
N ALA A 420 17.63 18.05 -25.42
CA ALA A 420 16.88 18.80 -24.41
C ALA A 420 15.69 17.99 -23.86
N THR A 421 14.92 17.29 -24.72
CA THR A 421 13.85 16.38 -24.28
C THR A 421 14.41 15.21 -23.47
N ALA A 422 15.49 14.58 -23.92
CA ALA A 422 16.12 13.49 -23.19
C ALA A 422 16.61 13.95 -21.81
N ALA A 423 17.25 15.12 -21.72
CA ALA A 423 17.73 15.69 -20.48
C ALA A 423 16.57 16.01 -19.51
N THR A 424 15.47 16.59 -19.97
CA THR A 424 14.32 16.90 -19.10
C THR A 424 13.56 15.64 -18.67
N VAL A 425 13.42 14.64 -19.54
CA VAL A 425 12.83 13.33 -19.17
C VAL A 425 13.71 12.60 -18.16
N LEU A 426 15.03 12.59 -18.35
CA LEU A 426 15.97 12.00 -17.40
C LEU A 426 15.99 12.75 -16.07
N ALA A 427 15.92 14.09 -16.08
CA ALA A 427 15.81 14.88 -14.86
C ALA A 427 14.49 14.60 -14.12
N LEU A 428 13.37 14.49 -14.84
CA LEU A 428 12.08 14.12 -14.27
C LEU A 428 12.14 12.72 -13.64
N ALA A 429 12.73 11.75 -14.35
CA ALA A 429 12.88 10.39 -13.84
C ALA A 429 13.82 10.31 -12.64
N ALA A 430 14.96 11.01 -12.67
CA ALA A 430 15.91 11.05 -11.58
C ALA A 430 15.29 11.65 -10.32
N ILE A 431 14.56 12.76 -10.44
CA ILE A 431 13.87 13.37 -9.28
C ILE A 431 12.76 12.45 -8.78
N ALA A 432 11.98 11.83 -9.67
CA ALA A 432 10.96 10.86 -9.30
C ALA A 432 11.51 9.65 -8.53
N ILE A 433 12.74 9.21 -8.82
CA ILE A 433 13.39 8.09 -8.12
C ILE A 433 14.04 8.56 -6.82
N LEU A 434 14.86 9.60 -6.88
CA LEU A 434 15.68 10.04 -5.75
C LEU A 434 14.85 10.57 -4.58
N LEU A 435 13.69 11.18 -4.86
CA LEU A 435 12.81 11.77 -3.86
C LEU A 435 11.61 10.88 -3.51
N ALA A 436 11.47 9.70 -4.12
CA ALA A 436 10.46 8.74 -3.69
C ALA A 436 10.86 8.10 -2.36
N HIS A 437 9.87 7.87 -1.49
CA HIS A 437 10.06 7.15 -0.23
C HIS A 437 10.61 5.73 -0.49
N ASP A 438 10.09 5.07 -1.52
CA ASP A 438 10.61 3.79 -2.02
C ASP A 438 11.22 3.99 -3.42
N GLN A 439 12.56 4.10 -3.46
CA GLN A 439 13.31 4.30 -4.71
C GLN A 439 13.23 3.09 -5.64
N ARG A 440 13.11 1.87 -5.08
CA ARG A 440 12.98 0.63 -5.87
C ARG A 440 11.63 0.60 -6.57
N MET A 441 10.57 0.98 -5.87
CA MET A 441 9.23 1.13 -6.45
C MET A 441 9.20 2.20 -7.54
N ALA A 442 9.74 3.38 -7.29
CA ALA A 442 9.76 4.45 -8.29
C ALA A 442 10.59 4.07 -9.53
N GLY A 443 11.76 3.45 -9.33
CA GLY A 443 12.64 2.99 -10.40
C GLY A 443 11.99 1.90 -11.27
N THR A 444 11.39 0.89 -10.63
CA THR A 444 10.67 -0.18 -11.34
C THR A 444 9.46 0.35 -12.09
N TYR A 445 8.68 1.28 -11.50
CA TYR A 445 7.54 1.90 -12.16
C TYR A 445 7.95 2.68 -13.43
N ILE A 446 9.02 3.48 -13.36
CA ILE A 446 9.51 4.24 -14.50
C ILE A 446 10.04 3.32 -15.60
N ALA A 447 10.80 2.27 -15.22
CA ALA A 447 11.29 1.28 -16.16
C ALA A 447 10.14 0.52 -16.84
N ALA A 448 9.12 0.11 -16.07
CA ALA A 448 7.92 -0.53 -16.60
C ALA A 448 7.12 0.40 -17.52
N SER A 449 6.94 1.67 -17.15
CA SER A 449 6.28 2.68 -17.97
C SER A 449 7.02 2.94 -19.29
N ALA A 450 8.35 3.03 -19.25
CA ALA A 450 9.18 3.16 -20.44
C ALA A 450 9.12 1.92 -21.33
N GLY A 451 9.19 0.72 -20.73
CA GLY A 451 9.02 -0.55 -21.43
C GLY A 451 7.64 -0.67 -22.09
N ALA A 452 6.57 -0.33 -21.38
CA ALA A 452 5.21 -0.30 -21.89
C ALA A 452 5.07 0.69 -23.06
N PHE A 453 5.69 1.88 -22.95
CA PHE A 453 5.70 2.85 -24.04
C PHE A 453 6.38 2.29 -25.31
N VAL A 454 7.56 1.67 -25.17
CA VAL A 454 8.26 1.03 -26.29
C VAL A 454 7.42 -0.10 -26.90
N LEU A 455 6.83 -0.94 -26.05
CA LEU A 455 6.00 -2.05 -26.47
C LEU A 455 4.75 -1.57 -27.21
N LEU A 456 4.10 -0.50 -26.76
CA LEU A 456 2.97 0.13 -27.45
C LEU A 456 3.37 0.69 -28.82
N VAL A 457 4.59 1.21 -28.99
CA VAL A 457 5.09 1.60 -30.32
C VAL A 457 5.17 0.38 -31.24
N LEU A 458 5.64 -0.77 -30.73
CA LEU A 458 5.69 -2.02 -31.48
C LEU A 458 4.28 -2.53 -31.81
N VAL A 459 3.35 -2.49 -30.86
CA VAL A 459 1.95 -2.86 -31.05
C VAL A 459 1.30 -1.99 -32.11
N ALA A 460 1.49 -0.66 -32.08
CA ALA A 460 0.97 0.23 -33.11
C ALA A 460 1.51 -0.13 -34.50
N ARG A 461 2.81 -0.43 -34.61
CA ARG A 461 3.41 -0.90 -35.87
C ARG A 461 2.87 -2.26 -36.30
N GLY A 462 2.66 -3.17 -35.36
CA GLY A 462 2.06 -4.48 -35.59
C GLY A 462 0.63 -4.36 -36.13
N ILE A 463 -0.22 -3.56 -35.49
CA ILE A 463 -1.59 -3.27 -35.94
C ILE A 463 -1.57 -2.72 -37.37
N MET A 464 -0.71 -1.75 -37.67
CA MET A 464 -0.58 -1.20 -39.03
C MET A 464 -0.07 -2.22 -40.04
N ALA A 465 0.86 -3.11 -39.65
CA ALA A 465 1.38 -4.16 -40.52
C ALA A 465 0.33 -5.24 -40.82
N ILE A 466 -0.45 -5.64 -39.82
CA ILE A 466 -1.56 -6.58 -39.96
C ILE A 466 -2.66 -5.96 -40.84
N ALA A 467 -3.06 -4.71 -40.57
CA ALA A 467 -4.06 -3.99 -41.37
C ALA A 467 -3.66 -3.87 -42.84
N ARG A 468 -2.36 -3.69 -43.13
CA ARG A 468 -1.84 -3.64 -44.51
C ARG A 468 -1.86 -4.99 -45.23
N ARG A 469 -1.80 -6.10 -44.49
CA ARG A 469 -1.81 -7.47 -45.03
C ARG A 469 -3.22 -8.07 -45.15
N LEU A 470 -4.23 -7.45 -44.54
CA LEU A 470 -5.61 -7.92 -44.60
C LEU A 470 -6.18 -7.80 -46.03
N PRO A 471 -6.83 -8.85 -46.57
CA PRO A 471 -7.44 -8.81 -47.89
C PRO A 471 -8.62 -7.82 -47.95
N SER A 472 -8.93 -7.34 -49.15
CA SER A 472 -10.02 -6.38 -49.35
C SER A 472 -11.38 -6.97 -48.97
N VAL A 473 -12.05 -6.37 -48.00
CA VAL A 473 -13.37 -6.78 -47.51
C VAL A 473 -14.50 -6.18 -48.35
N ARG A 474 -15.63 -6.91 -48.45
CA ARG A 474 -16.81 -6.51 -49.24
C ARG A 474 -17.56 -5.30 -48.66
N SER A 475 -17.57 -5.12 -47.33
CA SER A 475 -18.16 -3.92 -46.70
C SER A 475 -17.27 -2.69 -46.97
N THR A 476 -17.87 -1.64 -47.53
CA THR A 476 -17.19 -0.38 -47.82
C THR A 476 -16.73 0.32 -46.54
N GLU A 477 -17.51 0.22 -45.47
CA GLU A 477 -17.27 0.84 -44.17
C GLU A 477 -16.08 0.18 -43.47
N LEU A 478 -16.03 -1.16 -43.45
CA LEU A 478 -14.91 -1.92 -42.90
C LEU A 478 -13.64 -1.73 -43.72
N ARG A 479 -13.75 -1.69 -45.05
CA ARG A 479 -12.63 -1.38 -45.93
C ARG A 479 -12.07 0.03 -45.68
N LEU A 480 -12.93 1.02 -45.47
CA LEU A 480 -12.53 2.39 -45.13
C LEU A 480 -11.84 2.44 -43.75
N ALA A 481 -12.38 1.72 -42.76
CA ALA A 481 -11.79 1.63 -41.42
C ALA A 481 -10.37 1.02 -41.47
N ILE A 482 -10.19 -0.12 -42.14
CA ILE A 482 -8.87 -0.79 -42.26
C ILE A 482 -7.87 0.09 -43.02
N ALA A 483 -8.30 0.75 -44.10
CA ALA A 483 -7.43 1.67 -44.86
C ALA A 483 -6.99 2.87 -44.01
N ASN A 484 -7.87 3.42 -43.18
CA ASN A 484 -7.56 4.54 -42.28
C ASN A 484 -6.53 4.17 -41.20
N ILE A 485 -6.45 2.90 -40.81
CA ILE A 485 -5.51 2.43 -39.77
C ILE A 485 -4.05 2.47 -40.25
N HIS A 486 -3.77 2.18 -41.52
CA HIS A 486 -2.39 2.03 -42.01
C HIS A 486 -1.90 3.12 -42.98
N ARG A 487 -2.77 4.08 -43.37
CA ARG A 487 -2.42 5.14 -44.33
C ARG A 487 -1.29 6.05 -43.81
N PRO A 488 -0.50 6.69 -44.69
CA PRO A 488 0.45 7.73 -44.28
C PRO A 488 -0.26 8.83 -43.49
N GLY A 489 0.21 9.12 -42.27
CA GLY A 489 -0.45 10.08 -41.37
C GLY A 489 -1.63 9.50 -40.57
N ALA A 490 -1.81 8.17 -40.55
CA ALA A 490 -2.82 7.52 -39.71
C ALA A 490 -2.70 7.91 -38.23
N LEU A 491 -3.84 8.01 -37.56
CA LEU A 491 -3.93 8.33 -36.13
C LEU A 491 -3.52 7.15 -35.24
N THR A 492 -3.38 5.95 -35.80
CA THR A 492 -3.06 4.69 -35.10
C THR A 492 -1.93 4.82 -34.09
N PRO A 493 -0.73 5.34 -34.43
CA PRO A 493 0.35 5.42 -33.43
C PRO A 493 0.02 6.35 -32.27
N SER A 494 -0.63 7.49 -32.55
CA SER A 494 -1.00 8.46 -31.51
C SER A 494 -2.09 7.93 -30.60
N VAL A 495 -3.12 7.28 -31.18
CA VAL A 495 -4.24 6.70 -30.44
C VAL A 495 -3.74 5.51 -29.62
N VAL A 496 -3.02 4.56 -30.22
CA VAL A 496 -2.51 3.36 -29.53
C VAL A 496 -1.56 3.73 -28.39
N LEU A 497 -0.66 4.70 -28.58
CA LEU A 497 0.25 5.13 -27.51
C LEU A 497 -0.50 5.84 -26.38
N SER A 498 -1.38 6.79 -26.72
CA SER A 498 -2.06 7.61 -25.72
C SER A 498 -3.07 6.80 -24.92
N LEU A 499 -3.86 6.00 -25.61
CA LEU A 499 -4.92 5.21 -25.03
C LEU A 499 -4.35 3.93 -24.43
N GLY A 500 -3.45 3.23 -25.12
CA GLY A 500 -2.85 2.01 -24.61
C GLY A 500 -2.08 2.23 -23.31
N LEU A 501 -1.33 3.34 -23.17
CA LEU A 501 -0.61 3.63 -21.92
C LEU A 501 -1.58 3.97 -20.78
N GLY A 502 -2.55 4.86 -21.03
CA GLY A 502 -3.57 5.22 -20.05
C GLY A 502 -4.41 4.02 -19.60
N LEU A 503 -4.84 3.17 -20.55
CA LEU A 503 -5.58 1.95 -20.26
C LEU A 503 -4.76 0.93 -19.47
N SER A 504 -3.50 0.70 -19.86
CA SER A 504 -2.64 -0.28 -19.17
C SER A 504 -2.42 0.12 -17.72
N LEU A 505 -2.16 1.41 -17.48
CA LEU A 505 -1.99 1.95 -16.13
C LEU A 505 -3.30 1.92 -15.34
N LEU A 506 -4.43 2.23 -15.98
CA LEU A 506 -5.76 2.13 -15.34
C LEU A 506 -6.09 0.69 -14.95
N VAL A 507 -5.85 -0.29 -15.83
CA VAL A 507 -6.05 -1.72 -15.54
C VAL A 507 -5.12 -2.18 -14.43
N ALA A 508 -3.84 -1.79 -14.47
CA ALA A 508 -2.88 -2.10 -13.42
C ALA A 508 -3.37 -1.58 -12.07
N LEU A 509 -3.75 -0.29 -11.99
CA LEU A 509 -4.27 0.30 -10.77
C LEU A 509 -5.57 -0.34 -10.29
N ALA A 510 -6.49 -0.68 -11.19
CA ALA A 510 -7.74 -1.35 -10.83
C ALA A 510 -7.51 -2.77 -10.27
N LEU A 511 -6.52 -3.49 -10.81
CA LEU A 511 -6.12 -4.80 -10.29
C LEU A 511 -5.40 -4.70 -8.95
N ILE A 512 -4.56 -3.69 -8.77
CA ILE A 512 -3.88 -3.42 -7.50
C ILE A 512 -4.90 -2.99 -6.44
N ASP A 513 -5.82 -2.06 -6.76
CA ASP A 513 -6.95 -1.67 -5.90
C ASP A 513 -7.79 -2.88 -5.50
N GLY A 514 -8.20 -3.72 -6.46
CA GLY A 514 -9.00 -4.91 -6.19
C GLY A 514 -8.29 -5.93 -5.30
N ASN A 515 -7.01 -6.17 -5.52
CA ASN A 515 -6.22 -7.09 -4.70
C ASN A 515 -5.91 -6.52 -3.32
N LEU A 516 -5.60 -5.23 -3.19
CA LEU A 516 -5.43 -4.60 -1.88
C LEU A 516 -6.71 -4.66 -1.08
N ARG A 517 -7.85 -4.30 -1.67
CA ARG A 517 -9.16 -4.45 -1.01
C ARG A 517 -9.39 -5.89 -0.58
N ARG A 518 -9.11 -6.85 -1.45
CA ARG A 518 -9.28 -8.26 -1.15
C ARG A 518 -8.39 -8.68 0.01
N GLU A 519 -7.09 -8.39 -0.02
CA GLU A 519 -6.17 -8.74 1.06
C GLU A 519 -6.55 -8.06 2.39
N LEU A 520 -7.11 -6.86 2.30
CA LEU A 520 -7.64 -6.10 3.42
C LEU A 520 -8.96 -6.66 3.98
N THR A 521 -9.89 -7.10 3.13
CA THR A 521 -11.25 -7.53 3.54
C THR A 521 -11.42 -9.04 3.65
N ALA A 522 -10.61 -9.80 2.92
CA ALA A 522 -10.69 -11.23 2.77
C ALA A 522 -9.30 -11.80 3.08
N THR A 523 -9.19 -12.54 4.19
CA THR A 523 -8.46 -13.81 4.35
C THR A 523 -8.41 -14.20 5.83
N ILE A 524 -8.60 -13.24 6.75
CA ILE A 524 -8.57 -13.54 8.18
C ILE A 524 -9.90 -14.14 8.66
N ALA A 525 -11.07 -13.61 8.27
CA ALA A 525 -12.36 -14.03 8.84
C ALA A 525 -12.90 -15.37 8.31
N ASP A 526 -12.94 -15.57 6.99
CA ASP A 526 -13.67 -16.70 6.37
C ASP A 526 -13.08 -18.09 6.65
N LYS A 527 -11.84 -18.17 7.13
CA LYS A 527 -11.17 -19.44 7.50
C LYS A 527 -10.72 -19.49 8.96
N ALA A 528 -10.90 -18.40 9.71
CA ALA A 528 -10.49 -18.40 11.10
C ALA A 528 -11.47 -19.24 11.94
N PRO A 529 -10.96 -19.98 12.92
CA PRO A 529 -11.83 -20.58 13.91
C PRO A 529 -12.53 -19.47 14.72
N SER A 530 -13.78 -19.70 15.11
CA SER A 530 -14.51 -18.79 16.01
C SER A 530 -13.84 -18.70 17.39
N PHE A 531 -13.30 -19.81 17.88
CA PHE A 531 -12.68 -19.92 19.20
C PHE A 531 -11.30 -20.60 19.18
N PHE A 532 -10.41 -20.06 20.01
CA PHE A 532 -9.23 -20.76 20.51
C PHE A 532 -9.43 -21.12 21.98
N PHE A 533 -9.15 -22.37 22.32
CA PHE A 533 -9.12 -22.86 23.68
C PHE A 533 -7.69 -23.24 24.04
N ILE A 534 -7.14 -22.58 25.06
CA ILE A 534 -5.76 -22.76 25.53
C ILE A 534 -5.73 -23.35 26.95
N ASP A 535 -4.60 -23.93 27.32
CA ASP A 535 -4.29 -24.51 28.64
C ASP A 535 -5.14 -25.75 29.01
N ILE A 536 -5.67 -26.46 28.02
CA ILE A 536 -6.40 -27.73 28.21
C ILE A 536 -5.41 -28.80 28.68
N GLN A 537 -5.53 -29.29 29.91
CA GLN A 537 -4.61 -30.30 30.40
C GLN A 537 -4.83 -31.65 29.70
N SER A 538 -3.75 -32.44 29.53
CA SER A 538 -3.82 -33.75 28.84
C SER A 538 -4.91 -34.68 29.41
N HIS A 539 -5.22 -34.60 30.70
CA HIS A 539 -6.24 -35.42 31.35
C HIS A 539 -7.68 -34.88 31.20
N GLU A 540 -7.83 -33.58 30.88
CA GLU A 540 -9.13 -32.92 30.66
C GLU A 540 -9.56 -32.99 29.18
N ARG A 541 -8.60 -33.24 28.28
CA ARG A 541 -8.77 -33.21 26.83
C ARG A 541 -10.01 -33.95 26.33
N ASP A 542 -10.14 -35.25 26.65
CA ASP A 542 -11.22 -36.08 26.10
C ASP A 542 -12.60 -35.63 26.60
N ALA A 543 -12.68 -35.19 27.86
CA ALA A 543 -13.91 -34.66 28.44
C ALA A 543 -14.29 -33.29 27.83
N PHE A 544 -13.28 -32.44 27.57
CA PHE A 544 -13.47 -31.15 26.93
C PHE A 544 -13.92 -31.28 25.47
N GLU A 545 -13.29 -32.19 24.72
CA GLU A 545 -13.65 -32.54 23.35
C GLU A 545 -15.08 -33.09 23.26
N ALA A 546 -15.50 -33.93 24.22
CA ALA A 546 -16.87 -34.42 24.31
C ALA A 546 -17.90 -33.29 24.57
N LEU A 547 -17.57 -32.31 25.42
CA LEU A 547 -18.43 -31.15 25.68
C LEU A 547 -18.62 -30.30 24.42
N LEU A 548 -17.52 -29.98 23.72
CA LEU A 548 -17.58 -29.18 22.49
C LEU A 548 -18.39 -29.88 21.39
N ASN A 549 -18.21 -31.19 21.23
CA ASN A 549 -18.99 -31.96 20.26
C ASN A 549 -20.49 -32.06 20.62
N ALA A 550 -20.84 -31.98 21.91
CA ALA A 550 -22.24 -32.00 22.35
C ALA A 550 -22.95 -30.65 22.14
N GLU A 551 -22.27 -29.54 22.44
CA GLU A 551 -22.81 -28.18 22.30
C GLU A 551 -22.73 -27.65 20.86
N ALA A 552 -21.78 -28.14 20.07
CA ALA A 552 -21.49 -27.65 18.72
C ALA A 552 -21.16 -28.81 17.76
N SER A 553 -22.12 -29.72 17.55
CA SER A 553 -21.93 -30.91 16.71
C SER A 553 -21.58 -30.61 15.24
N ASP A 554 -21.99 -29.45 14.76
CA ASP A 554 -21.79 -29.00 13.38
C ASP A 554 -20.50 -28.17 13.21
N ALA A 555 -19.71 -27.99 14.27
CA ALA A 555 -18.46 -27.24 14.23
C ALA A 555 -17.25 -28.15 13.92
N ASN A 556 -16.28 -27.59 13.21
CA ASN A 556 -15.00 -28.23 12.95
C ASN A 556 -14.06 -28.04 14.14
N LEU A 557 -13.75 -29.13 14.83
CA LEU A 557 -12.83 -29.17 15.95
C LEU A 557 -11.43 -29.63 15.49
N GLN A 558 -10.40 -28.90 15.90
CA GLN A 558 -9.01 -29.36 15.79
C GLN A 558 -8.35 -29.32 17.16
N SER A 559 -7.61 -30.38 17.51
CA SER A 559 -6.83 -30.48 18.74
C SER A 559 -5.39 -30.82 18.42
N VAL A 560 -4.46 -30.05 19.00
CA VAL A 560 -3.03 -30.25 18.78
C VAL A 560 -2.30 -30.19 20.12
N PRO A 561 -1.40 -31.15 20.43
CA PRO A 561 -0.52 -31.06 21.59
C PRO A 561 0.37 -29.81 21.50
N MET A 562 0.51 -29.05 22.59
CA MET A 562 1.34 -27.86 22.63
C MET A 562 2.33 -27.93 23.80
N LEU A 563 3.61 -27.84 23.45
CA LEU A 563 4.70 -27.62 24.40
C LEU A 563 5.41 -26.30 24.09
N ARG A 564 6.28 -25.88 24.99
CA ARG A 564 7.22 -24.80 24.74
C ARG A 564 8.64 -25.33 24.74
N GLY A 565 9.43 -24.94 23.75
CA GLY A 565 10.84 -25.25 23.66
C GLY A 565 11.66 -24.09 23.13
N ARG A 566 12.90 -23.97 23.61
CA ARG A 566 13.87 -22.97 23.13
C ARG A 566 14.93 -23.64 22.29
N ILE A 567 15.26 -23.09 21.13
CA ILE A 567 16.42 -23.56 20.36
C ILE A 567 17.69 -23.18 21.12
N VAL A 568 18.49 -24.18 21.48
CA VAL A 568 19.79 -24.01 22.17
C VAL A 568 20.92 -23.98 21.17
N SER A 569 20.88 -24.88 20.18
CA SER A 569 21.89 -24.94 19.12
C SER A 569 21.32 -25.41 17.79
N LEU A 570 21.91 -24.92 16.71
CA LEU A 570 21.70 -25.37 15.34
C LEU A 570 23.02 -25.89 14.80
N ASN A 571 23.05 -27.15 14.39
CA ASN A 571 24.24 -27.85 13.91
C ASN A 571 25.47 -27.70 14.83
N GLY A 572 25.24 -27.72 16.14
CA GLY A 572 26.29 -27.55 17.17
C GLY A 572 26.72 -26.10 17.45
N ILE A 573 26.21 -25.12 16.70
CA ILE A 573 26.43 -23.70 16.97
C ILE A 573 25.35 -23.21 17.92
N ALA A 574 25.74 -22.59 19.04
CA ALA A 574 24.82 -22.05 20.03
C ALA A 574 23.94 -20.94 19.42
N ALA A 575 22.66 -20.91 19.79
CA ALA A 575 21.66 -20.02 19.19
C ALA A 575 21.95 -18.52 19.39
N ASP A 576 22.68 -18.15 20.45
CA ASP A 576 23.16 -16.80 20.73
C ASP A 576 24.28 -16.35 19.79
N LYS A 577 25.02 -17.30 19.20
CA LYS A 577 26.14 -17.08 18.29
C LYS A 577 25.81 -17.43 16.84
N PHE A 578 24.58 -17.89 16.57
CA PHE A 578 24.16 -18.29 15.24
C PHE A 578 23.77 -17.06 14.42
N VAL A 579 24.42 -16.89 13.26
CA VAL A 579 24.13 -15.79 12.33
C VAL A 579 23.26 -16.34 11.19
N PRO A 580 22.02 -15.85 11.03
CA PRO A 580 21.16 -16.23 9.92
C PRO A 580 21.79 -15.95 8.55
N ALA A 581 21.49 -16.77 7.55
CA ALA A 581 21.95 -16.59 6.17
C ALA A 581 21.24 -15.42 5.47
N GLN A 582 19.98 -15.16 5.82
CA GLN A 582 19.19 -14.02 5.37
C GLN A 582 18.49 -13.36 6.56
N GLU A 583 18.19 -12.07 6.43
CA GLU A 583 17.37 -11.37 7.41
C GLU A 583 15.89 -11.75 7.25
N GLY A 584 15.22 -12.05 8.36
CA GLY A 584 13.81 -12.44 8.36
C GLY A 584 13.47 -13.32 9.56
N SER A 585 14.01 -14.54 9.57
CA SER A 585 13.63 -15.57 10.55
C SER A 585 14.54 -15.70 11.79
N GLY A 586 15.46 -14.77 12.03
CA GLY A 586 16.26 -14.74 13.27
C GLY A 586 15.44 -14.59 14.57
N TRP A 587 14.13 -14.31 14.47
CA TRP A 587 13.22 -14.38 15.62
C TRP A 587 13.04 -15.81 16.16
N VAL A 588 13.16 -16.85 15.31
CA VAL A 588 12.95 -18.25 15.69
C VAL A 588 13.94 -18.69 16.77
N LEU A 589 15.17 -18.16 16.73
CA LEU A 589 16.26 -18.44 17.68
C LEU A 589 16.09 -17.77 19.05
N ARG A 590 15.22 -16.76 19.14
CA ARG A 590 15.12 -15.90 20.31
C ARG A 590 13.98 -16.34 21.22
N GLY A 591 14.30 -16.88 22.39
CA GLY A 591 13.30 -17.24 23.41
C GLY A 591 12.53 -18.53 23.09
N ASP A 592 11.46 -18.77 23.85
CA ASP A 592 10.72 -20.02 23.79
C ASP A 592 9.68 -19.99 22.66
N ARG A 593 9.54 -21.11 21.95
CA ARG A 593 8.63 -21.29 20.81
C ARG A 593 7.61 -22.36 21.15
N GLY A 594 6.39 -22.18 20.65
CA GLY A 594 5.41 -23.26 20.62
C GLY A 594 5.98 -24.37 19.74
N ILE A 595 5.98 -25.60 20.26
CA ILE A 595 6.35 -26.80 19.52
C ILE A 595 5.24 -27.83 19.69
N THR A 596 5.10 -28.68 18.69
CA THR A 596 4.13 -29.77 18.70
C THR A 596 4.76 -31.04 18.15
N TYR A 597 4.04 -32.13 18.22
CA TYR A 597 4.33 -33.35 17.50
C TYR A 597 3.06 -33.84 16.81
N ASP A 598 3.20 -34.45 15.63
CA ASP A 598 2.07 -35.00 14.89
C ASP A 598 2.48 -36.30 14.19
N VAL A 599 1.53 -37.22 14.08
CA VAL A 599 1.70 -38.46 13.33
C VAL A 599 1.57 -38.17 11.83
N SER A 600 0.64 -37.28 11.46
CA SER A 600 0.30 -36.95 10.08
C SER A 600 0.74 -35.54 9.70
N LEU A 601 0.89 -35.27 8.39
CA LEU A 601 1.16 -33.91 7.91
C LEU A 601 -0.01 -32.99 8.33
N PRO A 602 0.25 -31.86 9.02
CA PRO A 602 -0.80 -30.92 9.39
C PRO A 602 -1.60 -30.45 8.17
N LYS A 603 -2.93 -30.43 8.27
CA LYS A 603 -3.84 -30.11 7.16
C LYS A 603 -3.59 -28.73 6.52
N ASN A 604 -3.03 -27.78 7.28
CA ASN A 604 -2.76 -26.40 6.85
C ASN A 604 -1.29 -26.17 6.48
N SER A 605 -0.56 -27.23 6.15
CA SER A 605 0.83 -27.15 5.71
C SER A 605 1.04 -27.98 4.46
N LYS A 606 1.93 -27.52 3.58
CA LYS A 606 2.32 -28.24 2.37
C LYS A 606 3.78 -28.63 2.48
N LEU A 607 4.08 -29.91 2.27
CA LEU A 607 5.45 -30.43 2.21
C LEU A 607 6.14 -29.86 0.97
N GLU A 608 7.31 -29.25 1.14
CA GLU A 608 8.11 -28.70 0.03
C GLU A 608 9.29 -29.62 -0.30
N GLU A 609 10.12 -29.94 0.70
CA GLU A 609 11.25 -30.86 0.54
C GLU A 609 11.25 -31.98 1.59
N GLY A 610 11.80 -33.15 1.23
CA GLY A 610 11.94 -34.31 2.11
C GLY A 610 10.72 -35.24 2.11
N SER A 611 10.62 -36.09 3.14
CA SER A 611 9.51 -37.03 3.33
C SER A 611 8.96 -36.94 4.76
N TRP A 612 7.64 -37.04 4.90
CA TRP A 612 7.02 -37.20 6.21
C TRP A 612 7.36 -38.57 6.80
N TRP A 613 7.46 -38.66 8.13
CA TRP A 613 7.74 -39.92 8.81
C TRP A 613 6.54 -40.88 8.78
N PRO A 614 6.76 -42.21 8.87
CA PRO A 614 5.69 -43.19 9.05
C PRO A 614 4.93 -43.02 10.37
N GLU A 615 3.68 -43.50 10.44
CA GLU A 615 2.83 -43.34 11.64
C GLU A 615 3.42 -44.03 12.89
N ASP A 616 4.16 -45.12 12.69
CA ASP A 616 4.78 -45.97 13.72
C ASP A 616 6.28 -45.65 13.92
N TYR A 617 6.72 -44.45 13.54
CA TYR A 617 8.12 -44.08 13.61
C TYR A 617 8.65 -43.99 15.06
N THR A 618 9.69 -44.77 15.35
CA THR A 618 10.31 -44.90 16.69
C THR A 618 11.83 -44.63 16.68
N GLY A 619 12.37 -44.11 15.57
CA GLY A 619 13.81 -43.89 15.37
C GLY A 619 14.38 -42.69 16.14
N ILE A 620 15.41 -42.06 15.57
CA ILE A 620 15.96 -40.80 16.11
C ILE A 620 14.88 -39.70 16.07
N PRO A 621 14.84 -38.74 17.01
CA PRO A 621 13.91 -37.62 16.94
C PRO A 621 14.03 -36.87 15.61
N LEU A 622 12.91 -36.67 14.93
CA LEU A 622 12.83 -35.93 13.68
C LEU A 622 12.04 -34.64 13.88
N VAL A 623 12.35 -33.62 13.08
CA VAL A 623 11.62 -32.36 13.04
C VAL A 623 11.30 -31.95 11.61
N SER A 624 10.05 -31.54 11.40
CA SER A 624 9.59 -30.80 10.24
C SER A 624 9.71 -29.30 10.53
N PHE A 625 10.45 -28.59 9.68
CA PHE A 625 10.74 -27.17 9.85
C PHE A 625 9.99 -26.32 8.83
N ASP A 626 9.65 -25.09 9.20
CA ASP A 626 9.10 -24.10 8.26
C ASP A 626 10.13 -23.75 7.17
N GLU A 627 9.73 -23.80 5.90
CA GLU A 627 10.62 -23.65 4.73
C GLU A 627 11.27 -22.26 4.64
N GLU A 628 10.50 -21.20 4.91
CA GLU A 628 10.99 -19.82 4.91
C GLU A 628 12.03 -19.65 6.02
N ALA A 629 11.71 -20.13 7.23
CA ALA A 629 12.63 -20.10 8.34
C ALA A 629 13.88 -20.97 8.13
N ALA A 630 13.76 -22.13 7.46
CA ALA A 630 14.90 -22.97 7.11
C ALA A 630 15.84 -22.22 6.14
N THR A 631 15.28 -21.62 5.09
CA THR A 631 16.01 -20.87 4.07
C THR A 631 16.74 -19.66 4.67
N ASP A 632 16.05 -18.88 5.50
CA ASP A 632 16.62 -17.71 6.18
C ASP A 632 17.74 -18.08 7.15
N LEU A 633 17.59 -19.19 7.86
CA LEU A 633 18.62 -19.69 8.79
C LEU A 633 19.72 -20.48 8.07
N GLY A 634 19.57 -20.75 6.76
CA GLY A 634 20.52 -21.53 5.97
C GLY A 634 20.56 -23.02 6.35
N LEU A 635 19.47 -23.54 6.93
CA LEU A 635 19.33 -24.94 7.35
C LEU A 635 18.94 -25.83 6.17
N LYS A 636 19.42 -27.07 6.19
CA LYS A 636 19.12 -28.10 5.18
C LYS A 636 18.56 -29.36 5.82
N ILE A 637 17.90 -30.19 5.01
CA ILE A 637 17.49 -31.54 5.41
C ILE A 637 18.74 -32.32 5.87
N GLY A 638 18.63 -32.98 7.03
CA GLY A 638 19.71 -33.69 7.70
C GLY A 638 20.46 -32.85 8.75
N ASP A 639 20.27 -31.53 8.79
CA ASP A 639 20.85 -30.71 9.86
C ASP A 639 20.19 -31.01 11.22
N ARG A 640 20.93 -30.76 12.30
CA ARG A 640 20.48 -31.04 13.67
C ARG A 640 20.06 -29.78 14.42
N ILE A 641 18.90 -29.84 15.05
CA ILE A 641 18.36 -28.79 15.91
C ILE A 641 18.28 -29.33 17.34
N THR A 642 18.87 -28.62 18.29
CA THR A 642 18.74 -28.93 19.72
C THR A 642 17.79 -27.95 20.36
N VAL A 643 16.70 -28.47 20.94
CA VAL A 643 15.70 -27.70 21.67
C VAL A 643 15.72 -28.05 23.15
N ASN A 644 15.66 -27.06 24.02
CA ASN A 644 15.43 -27.25 25.45
C ASN A 644 13.93 -27.22 25.71
N VAL A 645 13.40 -28.32 26.24
CA VAL A 645 11.99 -28.48 26.62
C VAL A 645 11.95 -28.91 28.07
N LEU A 646 11.33 -28.11 28.94
CA LEU A 646 11.23 -28.38 30.38
C LEU A 646 12.61 -28.66 31.05
N GLY A 647 13.66 -27.98 30.60
CA GLY A 647 15.02 -28.13 31.14
C GLY A 647 15.83 -29.28 30.53
N ARG A 648 15.26 -30.07 29.60
CA ARG A 648 15.96 -31.16 28.91
C ARG A 648 16.28 -30.75 27.48
N GLU A 649 17.55 -30.91 27.09
CA GLU A 649 17.98 -30.71 25.70
C GLU A 649 17.68 -31.95 24.88
N ILE A 650 16.94 -31.75 23.79
CA ILE A 650 16.52 -32.79 22.85
C ILE A 650 17.03 -32.39 21.47
N THR A 651 17.89 -33.22 20.88
CA THR A 651 18.40 -33.02 19.53
C THR A 651 17.57 -33.81 18.54
N ALA A 652 17.04 -33.12 17.53
CA ALA A 652 16.29 -33.72 16.42
C ALA A 652 16.94 -33.38 15.07
N GLU A 653 16.72 -34.24 14.09
CA GLU A 653 17.20 -34.06 12.71
C GLU A 653 16.09 -33.51 11.82
N ILE A 654 16.40 -32.53 10.97
CA ILE A 654 15.44 -31.96 10.02
C ILE A 654 15.15 -33.00 8.94
N ALA A 655 13.97 -33.62 8.99
CA ALA A 655 13.57 -34.66 8.05
C ALA A 655 12.94 -34.09 6.78
N ASN A 656 12.22 -32.97 6.92
CA ASN A 656 11.51 -32.31 5.84
C ASN A 656 11.26 -30.84 6.18
N THR A 657 10.90 -30.08 5.16
CA THR A 657 10.48 -28.70 5.27
C THR A 657 9.08 -28.51 4.70
N ARG A 658 8.36 -27.51 5.23
CA ARG A 658 6.98 -27.24 4.85
C ARG A 658 6.69 -25.75 4.73
N THR A 659 5.86 -25.39 3.77
CA THR A 659 5.26 -24.05 3.72
C THR A 659 4.10 -23.99 4.70
N VAL A 660 4.07 -22.92 5.51
CA VAL A 660 3.09 -22.68 6.56
C VAL A 660 2.27 -21.44 6.23
N GLU A 661 0.95 -21.59 6.15
CA GLU A 661 0.05 -20.46 5.90
C GLU A 661 -0.25 -19.69 7.19
N TRP A 662 0.70 -18.87 7.66
CA TRP A 662 0.57 -18.07 8.90
C TRP A 662 -0.64 -17.12 8.92
N GLN A 663 -1.16 -16.73 7.75
CA GLN A 663 -2.30 -15.83 7.60
C GLN A 663 -3.67 -16.51 7.82
N SER A 664 -3.71 -17.85 7.84
CA SER A 664 -4.96 -18.63 7.96
C SER A 664 -5.61 -18.56 9.35
N LEU A 665 -4.93 -17.99 10.35
CA LEU A 665 -5.28 -18.08 11.77
C LEU A 665 -5.56 -19.52 12.25
N ALA A 666 -5.04 -20.54 11.54
CA ALA A 666 -5.07 -21.90 12.02
C ALA A 666 -3.93 -22.17 13.02
N ILE A 667 -4.02 -23.30 13.73
CA ILE A 667 -2.96 -23.77 14.62
C ILE A 667 -1.72 -24.11 13.77
N ASN A 668 -0.68 -23.27 13.87
CA ASN A 668 0.56 -23.40 13.11
C ASN A 668 1.78 -23.33 14.04
N PHE A 669 2.78 -24.14 13.74
CA PHE A 669 4.05 -24.19 14.47
C PHE A 669 5.21 -23.99 13.49
N VAL A 670 6.37 -23.53 13.96
CA VAL A 670 7.62 -23.52 13.16
C VAL A 670 8.25 -24.91 13.14
N MET A 671 8.16 -25.62 14.26
CA MET A 671 8.72 -26.95 14.46
C MET A 671 7.60 -27.94 14.82
N VAL A 672 7.44 -28.97 14.01
CA VAL A 672 6.58 -30.13 14.28
C VAL A 672 7.50 -31.33 14.41
N PHE A 673 7.49 -32.01 15.55
CA PHE A 673 8.37 -33.14 15.82
C PHE A 673 7.69 -34.48 15.56
N SER A 674 8.48 -35.53 15.40
CA SER A 674 7.95 -36.90 15.40
C SER A 674 7.40 -37.28 16.79
N PRO A 675 6.31 -38.07 16.89
CA PRO A 675 5.61 -38.35 18.16
C PRO A 675 6.50 -38.95 19.27
N ASN A 676 7.51 -39.74 18.89
CA ASN A 676 8.47 -40.33 19.82
C ASN A 676 9.33 -39.29 20.56
N THR A 677 9.49 -38.08 20.01
CA THR A 677 10.39 -37.04 20.55
C THR A 677 9.99 -36.57 21.96
N PHE A 678 8.68 -36.48 22.21
CA PHE A 678 8.14 -35.97 23.49
C PHE A 678 7.27 -37.00 24.22
N ALA A 679 7.48 -38.30 23.92
CA ALA A 679 6.77 -39.38 24.58
C ALA A 679 6.99 -39.31 26.11
N GLY A 680 5.92 -39.04 26.87
CA GLY A 680 5.94 -38.91 28.32
C GLY A 680 6.24 -37.51 28.87
N ALA A 681 6.41 -36.48 28.04
CA ALA A 681 6.48 -35.10 28.50
C ALA A 681 5.08 -34.56 28.86
N PRO A 682 4.88 -33.93 30.03
CA PRO A 682 3.61 -33.29 30.35
C PRO A 682 3.38 -32.11 29.39
N HIS A 683 2.18 -32.04 28.82
CA HIS A 683 1.81 -31.01 27.86
C HIS A 683 0.34 -30.61 28.00
N ALA A 684 0.03 -29.43 27.48
CA ALA A 684 -1.34 -28.98 27.30
C ALA A 684 -1.77 -29.21 25.85
N HIS A 685 -3.07 -29.17 25.60
CA HIS A 685 -3.64 -29.16 24.26
C HIS A 685 -4.08 -27.74 23.91
N LEU A 686 -3.88 -27.41 22.64
CA LEU A 686 -4.49 -26.26 21.99
C LEU A 686 -5.64 -26.80 21.15
N MET A 687 -6.85 -26.26 21.35
CA MET A 687 -7.99 -26.62 20.52
C MET A 687 -8.58 -25.39 19.82
N THR A 688 -9.08 -25.59 18.62
CA THR A 688 -9.87 -24.59 17.88
C THR A 688 -11.21 -25.14 17.51
N LEU A 689 -12.21 -24.27 17.52
CA LEU A 689 -13.57 -24.56 17.08
C LEU A 689 -14.01 -23.47 16.10
N GLY A 690 -14.49 -23.86 14.92
CA GLY A 690 -15.06 -22.96 13.93
C GLY A 690 -16.23 -23.60 13.20
N TRP A 691 -17.19 -22.79 12.80
CA TRP A 691 -18.28 -23.21 11.92
C TRP A 691 -17.97 -22.81 10.48
N ASP A 692 -18.45 -23.60 9.53
CA ASP A 692 -18.29 -23.28 8.10
C ASP A 692 -19.14 -22.06 7.68
N ASP A 693 -20.27 -21.84 8.37
CA ASP A 693 -21.17 -20.70 8.19
C ASP A 693 -21.17 -19.80 9.45
N ASP A 694 -21.41 -18.49 9.25
CA ASP A 694 -21.45 -17.53 10.35
C ASP A 694 -22.65 -17.82 11.27
N VAL A 695 -22.38 -18.06 12.56
CA VAL A 695 -23.39 -18.39 13.57
C VAL A 695 -23.83 -17.13 14.35
N PRO A 696 -25.06 -17.11 14.88
CA PRO A 696 -25.52 -16.01 15.72
C PRO A 696 -24.62 -15.81 16.95
N GLU A 697 -24.37 -14.56 17.30
CA GLU A 697 -23.54 -14.19 18.45
C GLU A 697 -24.05 -14.80 19.77
N GLU A 698 -25.36 -14.95 19.94
CA GLU A 698 -25.95 -15.60 21.11
C GLU A 698 -25.47 -17.05 21.30
N THR A 699 -25.28 -17.80 20.20
CA THR A 699 -24.79 -19.18 20.22
C THR A 699 -23.33 -19.24 20.66
N GLU A 700 -22.49 -18.34 20.13
CA GLU A 700 -21.09 -18.22 20.51
C GLU A 700 -20.93 -17.86 22.00
N LEU A 701 -21.70 -16.88 22.47
CA LEU A 701 -21.68 -16.45 23.87
C LEU A 701 -22.21 -17.52 24.83
N ALA A 702 -23.22 -18.29 24.41
CA ALA A 702 -23.73 -19.42 25.17
C ALA A 702 -22.67 -20.51 25.33
N LEU A 703 -21.98 -20.89 24.24
CA LEU A 703 -20.88 -21.86 24.28
C LEU A 703 -19.77 -21.38 25.23
N LEU A 704 -19.37 -20.11 25.11
CA LEU A 704 -18.33 -19.54 25.97
C LEU A 704 -18.71 -19.59 27.46
N LYS A 705 -19.98 -19.35 27.78
CA LYS A 705 -20.51 -19.47 29.14
C LYS A 705 -20.47 -20.91 29.64
N THR A 706 -20.91 -21.88 28.84
CA THR A 706 -20.91 -23.31 29.19
C THR A 706 -19.49 -23.82 29.42
N VAL A 707 -18.57 -23.52 28.50
CA VAL A 707 -17.15 -23.88 28.61
C VAL A 707 -16.52 -23.29 29.86
N SER A 708 -16.73 -21.99 30.12
CA SER A 708 -16.15 -21.30 31.28
C SER A 708 -16.63 -21.90 32.62
N ASN A 709 -17.89 -22.36 32.68
CA ASN A 709 -18.44 -22.98 33.89
C ASN A 709 -17.93 -24.41 34.12
N ALA A 710 -17.83 -25.21 33.06
CA ALA A 710 -17.43 -26.62 33.15
C ALA A 710 -15.92 -26.81 33.29
N PHE A 711 -15.13 -25.96 32.63
CA PHE A 711 -13.67 -26.02 32.59
C PHE A 711 -13.05 -24.64 32.89
N PRO A 712 -13.09 -24.18 34.15
CA PRO A 712 -12.60 -22.85 34.53
C PRO A 712 -11.08 -22.66 34.38
N THR A 713 -10.33 -23.77 34.21
CA THR A 713 -8.89 -23.79 33.91
C THR A 713 -8.60 -23.56 32.44
N VAL A 714 -9.56 -23.81 31.54
CA VAL A 714 -9.42 -23.63 30.10
C VAL A 714 -9.78 -22.19 29.72
N THR A 715 -8.87 -21.53 29.01
CA THR A 715 -9.12 -20.15 28.55
C THR A 715 -9.68 -20.18 27.13
N ALA A 716 -10.90 -19.66 26.97
CA ALA A 716 -11.56 -19.47 25.68
C ALA A 716 -11.32 -18.03 25.15
N ILE A 717 -10.79 -17.92 23.94
CA ILE A 717 -10.58 -16.66 23.20
C ILE A 717 -11.48 -16.67 21.97
N ARG A 718 -12.36 -15.67 21.85
CA ARG A 718 -13.22 -15.45 20.67
C ARG A 718 -12.44 -14.65 19.62
N VAL A 719 -12.30 -15.21 18.43
CA VAL A 719 -11.49 -14.60 17.35
C VAL A 719 -12.24 -13.45 16.68
N LYS A 720 -13.57 -13.53 16.60
CA LYS A 720 -14.43 -12.51 15.96
C LYS A 720 -14.27 -11.12 16.58
N ASP A 721 -14.10 -11.03 17.90
CA ASP A 721 -13.90 -9.77 18.63
C ASP A 721 -12.55 -9.10 18.31
N ALA A 722 -11.53 -9.91 17.99
CA ALA A 722 -10.21 -9.43 17.57
C ALA A 722 -10.21 -9.00 16.10
N ILE A 723 -10.95 -9.71 15.24
CA ILE A 723 -11.07 -9.41 13.82
C ILE A 723 -11.90 -8.15 13.57
N SER A 724 -13.00 -7.93 14.31
CA SER A 724 -13.89 -6.78 14.10
C SER A 724 -13.19 -5.44 14.27
N GLN A 725 -12.31 -5.32 15.27
CA GLN A 725 -11.50 -4.11 15.51
C GLN A 725 -10.55 -3.78 14.35
N VAL A 726 -10.05 -4.79 13.65
CA VAL A 726 -9.18 -4.62 12.48
C VAL A 726 -10.00 -4.36 11.22
N ASN A 727 -11.13 -5.06 11.04
CA ASN A 727 -12.02 -4.88 9.89
C ASN A 727 -12.58 -3.47 9.79
N ASP A 728 -12.93 -2.86 10.93
CA ASP A 728 -13.44 -1.50 10.96
C ASP A 728 -12.40 -0.51 10.45
N LEU A 729 -11.12 -0.64 10.84
CA LEU A 729 -9.99 0.15 10.35
C LEU A 729 -9.70 -0.07 8.86
N VAL A 730 -9.87 -1.30 8.40
CA VAL A 730 -9.49 -1.72 7.06
C VAL A 730 -10.53 -1.34 6.01
N ALA A 731 -11.83 -1.37 6.35
CA ALA A 731 -12.91 -0.87 5.51
C ALA A 731 -12.74 0.60 5.10
N GLN A 732 -11.98 1.36 5.87
CA GLN A 732 -11.75 2.80 5.75
C GLN A 732 -10.67 3.12 4.73
N LEU A 733 -9.57 2.36 4.77
CA LEU A 733 -8.53 2.43 3.75
C LEU A 733 -9.14 2.16 2.37
N ALA A 734 -10.11 1.24 2.28
CA ALA A 734 -10.82 0.94 1.04
C ALA A 734 -11.55 2.16 0.44
N TRP A 735 -12.03 3.12 1.23
CA TRP A 735 -12.61 4.37 0.71
C TRP A 735 -11.53 5.32 0.17
N ALA A 736 -10.41 5.45 0.87
CA ALA A 736 -9.29 6.28 0.44
C ALA A 736 -8.66 5.77 -0.87
N ILE A 737 -8.48 4.44 -1.01
CA ILE A 737 -8.01 3.79 -2.25
C ILE A 737 -8.97 4.11 -3.42
N ARG A 738 -10.28 4.14 -3.17
CA ARG A 738 -11.33 4.49 -4.15
C ARG A 738 -11.21 5.94 -4.60
N GLY A 739 -11.02 6.86 -3.65
CA GLY A 739 -10.79 8.28 -3.91
C GLY A 739 -9.57 8.50 -4.80
N ALA A 740 -8.43 7.90 -4.45
CA ALA A 740 -7.20 7.99 -5.23
C ALA A 740 -7.36 7.41 -6.66
N SER A 741 -8.03 6.26 -6.78
CA SER A 741 -8.32 5.63 -8.08
C SER A 741 -9.19 6.52 -8.99
N SER A 742 -10.15 7.25 -8.41
CA SER A 742 -11.03 8.15 -9.16
C SER A 742 -10.27 9.30 -9.85
N ILE A 743 -9.24 9.84 -9.20
CA ILE A 743 -8.38 10.89 -9.77
C ILE A 743 -7.68 10.37 -11.03
N THR A 744 -7.18 9.14 -10.99
CA THR A 744 -6.51 8.52 -12.15
C THR A 744 -7.48 8.21 -13.28
N LEU A 745 -8.71 7.81 -12.95
CA LEU A 745 -9.77 7.62 -13.93
C LEU A 745 -10.08 8.93 -14.66
N ILE A 746 -10.24 10.03 -13.91
CA ILE A 746 -10.45 11.37 -14.47
C ILE A 746 -9.27 11.79 -15.36
N ALA A 747 -8.03 11.55 -14.91
CA ALA A 747 -6.81 11.82 -15.68
C ALA A 747 -6.85 11.09 -17.03
N SER A 748 -7.15 9.79 -16.99
CA SER A 748 -7.20 8.93 -18.17
C SER A 748 -8.25 9.40 -19.16
N VAL A 749 -9.43 9.79 -18.68
CA VAL A 749 -10.50 10.36 -19.51
C VAL A 749 -10.07 11.67 -20.20
N LEU A 750 -9.41 12.57 -19.47
CA LEU A 750 -8.90 13.82 -20.04
C LEU A 750 -7.82 13.57 -21.11
N VAL A 751 -6.98 12.57 -20.91
CA VAL A 751 -5.97 12.16 -21.91
C VAL A 751 -6.62 11.61 -23.17
N LEU A 752 -7.64 10.77 -23.02
CA LEU A 752 -8.42 10.26 -24.16
C LEU A 752 -9.05 11.42 -24.94
N ALA A 753 -9.63 12.39 -24.25
CA ALA A 753 -10.18 13.59 -24.87
C ALA A 753 -9.09 14.41 -25.61
N GLY A 754 -7.90 14.56 -25.03
CA GLY A 754 -6.76 15.24 -25.64
C GLY A 754 -6.24 14.55 -26.90
N ALA A 755 -6.14 13.22 -26.89
CA ALA A 755 -5.73 12.43 -28.04
C ALA A 755 -6.71 12.58 -29.22
N LEU A 756 -8.02 12.61 -28.93
CA LEU A 756 -9.06 12.79 -29.93
C LEU A 756 -9.10 14.21 -30.48
N ALA A 757 -8.89 15.22 -29.63
CA ALA A 757 -8.78 16.62 -30.06
C ALA A 757 -7.63 16.81 -31.05
N ALA A 758 -6.49 16.14 -30.84
CA ALA A 758 -5.33 16.18 -31.74
C ALA A 758 -5.58 15.55 -33.13
N GLY A 759 -6.63 14.74 -33.31
CA GLY A 759 -7.01 14.16 -34.60
C GLY A 759 -8.11 14.92 -35.36
N HIS A 760 -8.69 15.95 -34.76
CA HIS A 760 -9.93 16.56 -35.23
C HIS A 760 -9.82 17.22 -36.61
N ARG A 761 -8.77 18.02 -36.86
CA ARG A 761 -8.61 18.78 -38.12
C ARG A 761 -8.44 17.87 -39.34
N SER A 762 -7.66 16.80 -39.22
CA SER A 762 -7.50 15.80 -40.29
C SER A 762 -8.82 15.10 -40.60
N ARG A 763 -9.63 14.78 -39.58
CA ARG A 763 -10.93 14.13 -39.79
C ARG A 763 -11.95 15.05 -40.45
N ILE A 764 -11.92 16.37 -40.19
CA ILE A 764 -12.76 17.35 -40.90
C ILE A 764 -12.46 17.32 -42.39
N TYR A 765 -11.19 17.36 -42.75
CA TYR A 765 -10.76 17.31 -44.14
C TYR A 765 -11.23 16.02 -44.83
N ASP A 766 -10.95 14.86 -44.24
CA ASP A 766 -11.37 13.55 -44.78
C ASP A 766 -12.90 13.46 -44.92
N ALA A 767 -13.63 13.88 -43.88
CA ALA A 767 -15.08 13.83 -43.87
C ALA A 767 -15.71 14.77 -44.90
N VAL A 768 -15.12 15.94 -45.15
CA VAL A 768 -15.59 16.89 -46.17
C VAL A 768 -15.36 16.33 -47.57
N ILE A 769 -14.18 15.79 -47.86
CA ILE A 769 -13.88 15.17 -49.17
C ILE A 769 -14.77 13.96 -49.44
N LEU A 770 -14.96 13.09 -48.45
CA LEU A 770 -15.83 11.93 -48.63
C LEU A 770 -17.29 12.35 -48.81
N LYS A 771 -17.75 13.40 -48.10
CA LYS A 771 -19.10 13.98 -48.29
C LYS A 771 -19.26 14.57 -49.70
N THR A 772 -18.26 15.23 -50.27
CA THR A 772 -18.35 15.79 -51.63
C THR A 772 -18.39 14.71 -52.71
N ILE A 773 -17.75 13.57 -52.48
CA ILE A 773 -17.77 12.41 -53.39
C ILE A 773 -19.03 11.52 -53.17
N GLY A 774 -19.90 11.86 -52.21
CA GLY A 774 -21.22 11.24 -52.03
C GLY A 774 -21.38 10.32 -50.81
N ALA A 775 -20.44 10.30 -49.87
CA ALA A 775 -20.58 9.54 -48.63
C ALA A 775 -21.63 10.18 -47.69
N THR A 776 -22.58 9.37 -47.21
CA THR A 776 -23.59 9.81 -46.26
C THR A 776 -23.01 9.94 -44.84
N ARG A 777 -23.62 10.81 -44.01
CA ARG A 777 -23.19 11.01 -42.60
C ARG A 777 -23.22 9.70 -41.80
N ALA A 778 -24.27 8.88 -41.96
CA ALA A 778 -24.38 7.60 -41.26
C ALA A 778 -23.25 6.63 -41.64
N ARG A 779 -22.87 6.57 -42.92
CA ARG A 779 -21.80 5.70 -43.41
C ARG A 779 -20.43 6.09 -42.87
N LEU A 780 -20.17 7.40 -42.77
CA LEU A 780 -18.94 7.93 -42.16
C LEU A 780 -18.88 7.67 -40.65
N ILE A 781 -20.01 7.84 -39.94
CA ILE A 781 -20.09 7.50 -38.51
C ILE A 781 -19.75 6.03 -38.30
N PHE A 782 -20.36 5.12 -39.08
CA PHE A 782 -20.13 3.69 -38.93
C PHE A 782 -18.67 3.30 -39.25
N ALA A 783 -18.08 3.85 -40.31
CA ALA A 783 -16.68 3.60 -40.64
C ALA A 783 -15.71 4.08 -39.55
N TYR A 784 -15.92 5.29 -39.01
CA TYR A 784 -15.10 5.81 -37.91
C TYR A 784 -15.35 5.08 -36.58
N ALA A 785 -16.59 4.68 -36.30
CA ALA A 785 -16.91 3.86 -35.14
C ALA A 785 -16.14 2.54 -35.16
N LEU A 786 -16.09 1.90 -36.34
CA LEU A 786 -15.39 0.65 -36.55
C LEU A 786 -13.87 0.81 -36.45
N GLU A 787 -13.31 1.91 -36.97
CA GLU A 787 -11.90 2.27 -36.78
C GLU A 787 -11.56 2.39 -35.29
N TYR A 788 -12.36 3.14 -34.53
CA TYR A 788 -12.16 3.30 -33.08
C TYR A 788 -12.39 2.00 -32.30
N ALA A 789 -13.36 1.18 -32.70
CA ALA A 789 -13.62 -0.11 -32.07
C ALA A 789 -12.45 -1.08 -32.27
N ILE A 790 -11.87 -1.15 -33.48
CA ILE A 790 -10.71 -2.01 -33.76
C ILE A 790 -9.49 -1.52 -32.97
N LEU A 791 -9.18 -0.23 -33.02
CA LEU A 791 -8.05 0.34 -32.29
C LEU A 791 -8.23 0.21 -30.77
N GLY A 792 -9.44 0.48 -30.27
CA GLY A 792 -9.82 0.35 -28.87
C GLY A 792 -9.76 -1.09 -28.37
N LEU A 793 -10.23 -2.06 -29.16
CA LEU A 793 -10.15 -3.47 -28.79
C LEU A 793 -8.71 -3.96 -28.73
N ALA A 794 -7.90 -3.64 -29.75
CA ALA A 794 -6.49 -4.04 -29.79
C ALA A 794 -5.69 -3.47 -28.61
N THR A 795 -5.95 -2.22 -28.25
CA THR A 795 -5.34 -1.55 -27.10
C THR A 795 -5.88 -2.03 -25.76
N ALA A 796 -7.17 -2.39 -25.67
CA ALA A 796 -7.77 -2.99 -24.48
C ALA A 796 -7.16 -4.38 -24.20
N VAL A 797 -7.02 -5.22 -25.23
CA VAL A 797 -6.34 -6.53 -25.10
C VAL A 797 -4.91 -6.35 -24.61
N PHE A 798 -4.18 -5.41 -25.22
CA PHE A 798 -2.83 -5.07 -24.76
C PHE A 798 -2.83 -4.60 -23.30
N ALA A 799 -3.75 -3.71 -22.93
CA ALA A 799 -3.84 -3.17 -21.58
C ALA A 799 -4.19 -4.22 -20.53
N LEU A 800 -5.02 -5.22 -20.87
CA LEU A 800 -5.31 -6.36 -19.99
C LEU A 800 -4.05 -7.18 -19.71
N LEU A 801 -3.25 -7.45 -20.75
CA LEU A 801 -2.00 -8.20 -20.61
C LEU A 801 -0.92 -7.40 -19.88
N ALA A 802 -0.61 -6.20 -20.37
CA ALA A 802 0.44 -5.35 -19.81
C ALA A 802 0.08 -4.85 -18.41
N GLY A 803 -1.17 -4.43 -18.20
CA GLY A 803 -1.68 -4.01 -16.88
C GLY A 803 -1.78 -5.18 -15.91
N GLY A 804 -2.16 -6.37 -16.37
CA GLY A 804 -2.15 -7.60 -15.56
C GLY A 804 -0.75 -7.99 -15.09
N VAL A 805 0.23 -8.00 -16.00
CA VAL A 805 1.64 -8.29 -15.66
C VAL A 805 2.20 -7.22 -14.72
N ALA A 806 1.91 -5.94 -14.96
CA ALA A 806 2.33 -4.85 -14.08
C ALA A 806 1.73 -4.99 -12.67
N ALA A 807 0.43 -5.27 -12.56
CA ALA A 807 -0.22 -5.47 -11.28
C ALA A 807 0.31 -6.70 -10.53
N TRP A 808 0.52 -7.82 -11.23
CA TRP A 808 1.12 -9.02 -10.65
C TRP A 808 2.52 -8.72 -10.09
N TYR A 809 3.37 -8.06 -10.86
CA TYR A 809 4.72 -7.72 -10.43
C TYR A 809 4.71 -6.77 -9.22
N VAL A 810 3.90 -5.70 -9.25
CA VAL A 810 3.82 -4.76 -8.13
C VAL A 810 3.35 -5.47 -6.86
N ILE A 811 2.29 -6.27 -6.94
CA ILE A 811 1.73 -6.92 -5.75
C ILE A 811 2.71 -7.95 -5.18
N THR A 812 3.32 -8.78 -6.02
CA THR A 812 4.17 -9.89 -5.55
C THR A 812 5.60 -9.48 -5.21
N GLN A 813 6.18 -8.48 -5.89
CA GLN A 813 7.61 -8.14 -5.76
C GLN A 813 7.88 -6.81 -5.05
N ILE A 814 6.87 -5.94 -4.92
CA ILE A 814 7.02 -4.63 -4.28
C ILE A 814 6.22 -4.57 -2.98
N MET A 815 4.99 -5.12 -2.99
CA MET A 815 4.07 -5.04 -1.85
C MET A 815 4.06 -6.31 -1.00
N ASP A 816 4.81 -7.35 -1.38
CA ASP A 816 4.85 -8.67 -0.72
C ASP A 816 3.45 -9.28 -0.46
N GLY A 817 2.53 -9.06 -1.40
CA GLY A 817 1.13 -9.51 -1.33
C GLY A 817 0.83 -10.71 -2.23
N SER A 818 -0.31 -11.35 -1.99
CA SER A 818 -0.78 -12.45 -2.83
C SER A 818 -1.58 -11.94 -4.03
N PHE A 819 -1.06 -12.09 -5.24
CA PHE A 819 -1.78 -11.69 -6.45
C PHE A 819 -2.80 -12.75 -6.86
N VAL A 820 -4.05 -12.34 -7.01
CA VAL A 820 -5.07 -13.11 -7.74
C VAL A 820 -5.56 -12.30 -8.93
N MET A 821 -5.62 -12.98 -10.07
CA MET A 821 -6.18 -12.41 -11.28
C MET A 821 -7.69 -12.23 -11.08
N MET A 822 -8.16 -10.99 -11.14
CA MET A 822 -9.57 -10.65 -11.06
C MET A 822 -10.08 -10.29 -12.48
N PRO A 823 -10.48 -11.29 -13.29
CA PRO A 823 -10.81 -11.08 -14.70
C PRO A 823 -11.99 -10.12 -14.87
N VAL A 824 -12.94 -10.11 -13.94
CA VAL A 824 -14.13 -9.25 -14.00
C VAL A 824 -13.76 -7.77 -13.81
N THR A 825 -12.91 -7.42 -12.84
CA THR A 825 -12.48 -6.04 -12.63
C THR A 825 -11.58 -5.57 -13.77
N ALA A 826 -10.65 -6.40 -14.24
CA ALA A 826 -9.79 -6.06 -15.38
C ALA A 826 -10.61 -5.84 -16.66
N ALA A 827 -11.51 -6.78 -16.99
CA ALA A 827 -12.37 -6.68 -18.16
C ALA A 827 -13.37 -5.52 -18.04
N GLY A 828 -13.92 -5.27 -16.85
CA GLY A 828 -14.80 -4.14 -16.58
C GLY A 828 -14.10 -2.80 -16.80
N ALA A 829 -12.88 -2.63 -16.26
CA ALA A 829 -12.06 -1.45 -16.47
C ALA A 829 -11.74 -1.22 -17.97
N ALA A 830 -11.31 -2.28 -18.67
CA ALA A 830 -11.02 -2.22 -20.10
C ALA A 830 -12.29 -1.92 -20.93
N LEU A 831 -13.44 -2.49 -20.58
CA LEU A 831 -14.72 -2.28 -21.26
C LEU A 831 -15.23 -0.85 -21.08
N ILE A 832 -15.23 -0.33 -19.85
CA ILE A 832 -15.63 1.06 -19.57
C ILE A 832 -14.78 2.01 -20.40
N ALA A 833 -13.48 1.77 -20.45
CA ALA A 833 -12.59 2.65 -21.16
C ALA A 833 -12.65 2.50 -22.69
N LEU A 834 -12.97 1.30 -23.20
CA LEU A 834 -13.35 1.09 -24.61
C LEU A 834 -14.62 1.87 -24.95
N VAL A 835 -15.66 1.79 -24.12
CA VAL A 835 -16.92 2.52 -24.30
C VAL A 835 -16.68 4.03 -24.29
N LEU A 836 -15.89 4.53 -23.35
CA LEU A 836 -15.52 5.95 -23.28
C LEU A 836 -14.72 6.38 -24.51
N THR A 837 -13.79 5.56 -24.99
CA THR A 837 -13.00 5.84 -26.19
C THR A 837 -13.89 5.97 -27.43
N VAL A 838 -14.74 4.96 -27.66
CA VAL A 838 -15.66 4.96 -28.79
C VAL A 838 -16.65 6.13 -28.66
N GLY A 839 -17.17 6.38 -27.45
CA GLY A 839 -18.06 7.49 -27.14
C GLY A 839 -17.45 8.86 -27.45
N PHE A 840 -16.26 9.16 -26.93
CA PHE A 840 -15.58 10.43 -27.22
C PHE A 840 -15.19 10.53 -28.70
N GLY A 841 -14.76 9.43 -29.32
CA GLY A 841 -14.46 9.37 -30.75
C GLY A 841 -15.68 9.70 -31.61
N LEU A 842 -16.85 9.18 -31.25
CA LEU A 842 -18.13 9.44 -31.89
C LEU A 842 -18.62 10.87 -31.67
N ILE A 843 -18.54 11.41 -30.45
CA ILE A 843 -18.91 12.80 -30.15
C ILE A 843 -18.06 13.78 -30.98
N GLY A 844 -16.75 13.54 -31.04
CA GLY A 844 -15.85 14.32 -31.88
C GLY A 844 -16.23 14.22 -33.36
N THR A 845 -16.50 13.01 -33.84
CA THR A 845 -16.93 12.73 -35.22
C THR A 845 -18.26 13.39 -35.57
N TRP A 846 -19.23 13.40 -34.66
CA TRP A 846 -20.54 14.01 -34.87
C TRP A 846 -20.43 15.52 -35.06
N ARG A 847 -19.62 16.21 -34.25
CA ARG A 847 -19.29 17.63 -34.46
C ARG A 847 -18.62 17.87 -35.82
N VAL A 848 -17.64 17.04 -36.19
CA VAL A 848 -16.97 17.12 -37.51
C VAL A 848 -17.97 16.99 -38.67
N LEU A 849 -18.94 16.09 -38.55
CA LEU A 849 -19.91 15.84 -39.61
C LEU A 849 -20.93 16.97 -39.79
N GLY A 850 -21.10 17.83 -38.79
CA GLY A 850 -21.90 19.04 -38.83
C GLY A 850 -21.32 20.15 -39.72
N GLU A 851 -20.02 20.13 -39.99
CA GLU A 851 -19.36 21.15 -40.81
C GLU A 851 -19.83 21.13 -42.28
N LYS A 852 -20.11 22.32 -42.81
CA LYS A 852 -20.53 22.52 -44.20
C LYS A 852 -19.33 22.29 -45.13
N PRO A 853 -19.48 21.61 -46.29
CA PRO A 853 -18.38 21.41 -47.22
C PRO A 853 -17.84 22.71 -47.83
N ALA A 854 -18.71 23.67 -48.15
CA ALA A 854 -18.35 24.86 -48.92
C ALA A 854 -17.28 25.78 -48.29
N PRO A 855 -17.31 26.10 -46.98
CA PRO A 855 -16.27 26.91 -46.33
C PRO A 855 -14.91 26.20 -46.27
N VAL A 856 -14.92 24.88 -46.05
CA VAL A 856 -13.69 24.08 -45.95
C VAL A 856 -13.03 23.96 -47.32
N LEU A 857 -13.80 23.68 -48.37
CA LEU A 857 -13.28 23.57 -49.74
C LEU A 857 -12.82 24.91 -50.33
N ARG A 858 -13.39 26.04 -49.89
CA ARG A 858 -12.97 27.38 -50.32
C ARG A 858 -11.63 27.82 -49.74
N ASN A 859 -11.23 27.24 -48.61
CA ASN A 859 -9.98 27.56 -47.90
C ASN A 859 -8.91 26.48 -48.11
N LEU A 860 -9.08 25.60 -49.11
CA LEU A 860 -8.11 24.57 -49.50
C LEU A 860 -7.06 25.06 -50.49
#